data_AF-A0AAD2J2L9-F1
#
_entry.id   AF-A0AAD2J2L9-F1
#
_cell.length_a   1.000
_cell.length_b   1.000
_cell.length_c   1.000
_cell.angle_alpha   90.00
_cell.angle_beta   90.00
_cell.angle_gamma   90.00
#
_symmetry.space_group_name_H-M   'P 1'
#
loop_
_entity.id
_entity.type
_entity.pdbx_description
1 polymer ?
#
loop_
_entity_poly.entity_id
_entity_poly.type
_entity_poly.pdbx_seq_one_letter_code
_entity_poly.pdbx_strand_id
1 'polypeptide(L)'
;MKISRFFGANSRDVMRQVRQVLGPDALIVSNRSVDGGVEVLATVEGAFDDAAHEAAPRQDAAPVRPPEALPPAGMRFDLPEQAGRASTPVMPQGGYATPSRSIAAYQTAYASSTQPDDETPQVAPIAPQPVAPVRVELPSLPPLRQVPADQSAASAAAPAGLVPAAPVAYAGQPASAAPAPAAYTPSTPQPAPAPAMARMPDAPLRQPPVLPSAAMPADAAAGLQDAISALRGALESRMDGLLWGGRQGPGREPAGAALFRSLLDAGFSTKLVRTLVERLPEGMTPEAALSWARNELVTHLPVLRSEDEFLAGGVYALVGPTGVGKTTTLAKLAARCVAREGREQVAMLTTDNFRIGALEQLQIYGRLMGVPAHSVRDAGELRRILAELGSRKIVLIDTTGISQRDRQVAEQAAMLCNAGKPVRRLLVLNAASQGDTLDEVAHAYRNGVGEDVAGCIITKLDEATRLGAALDTAIRHRLPIHYMSVGQKVPEHMELARADVLIDRAFSMVERARALYTPSEADLATLVSASREPESVDPARKRQLLASAILRPQGGAGSIEAAQNLDDAIAWLESDPACVQARASWRGYVGDSSGASVAALGDDPLAMVRREFSAVCGRHLLAMHGKTAMKGEGLPGGALLGTLLMSDRGTALAAPAQQLVLPHGLLSSFAPAAPAQPDAALALEARVAWLAEKLARVPVVHMLETGTSALWPALNEQGVAWVARSAGGQRVIQDDCPTNLNAVGKSVGYLPVGQPGDMPGLHSVQGSKRVPLALWASGTEVILPGRNGGEPVRLVCARLIDTVSGEVAGQLFGMTNLPASQADAATVARWLVLQDEAKAGFRYMANAWQALPAVDGAHALARQSLMAGQMGAACWQLAHTPAAEVLRGPLSGIMGTDRKLSGRMLSVALLKMYAMLEMTAG
;
A
#
# COMPACT_ATOMS: atom_id res chain seq x y z
N MET A 1 19.05 31.00 -13.52
CA MET A 1 18.04 30.57 -14.51
C MET A 1 16.72 31.29 -14.22
N LYS A 2 16.25 32.18 -15.13
CA LYS A 2 14.90 32.77 -15.03
C LYS A 2 13.94 31.90 -15.85
N ILE A 3 12.95 31.30 -15.20
CA ILE A 3 11.93 30.47 -15.86
C ILE A 3 10.62 31.26 -15.87
N SER A 4 10.05 31.47 -17.05
CA SER A 4 8.80 32.21 -17.27
C SER A 4 7.65 31.25 -17.54
N ARG A 5 6.45 31.60 -17.05
CA ARG A 5 5.23 30.78 -17.10
C ARG A 5 4.20 31.42 -18.03
N PHE A 6 3.67 30.63 -18.96
CA PHE A 6 2.73 31.05 -20.01
C PHE A 6 1.47 30.20 -19.98
N PHE A 7 0.34 30.77 -20.40
CA PHE A 7 -0.96 30.08 -20.43
C PHE A 7 -1.77 30.53 -21.64
N GLY A 8 -2.32 29.58 -22.40
CA GLY A 8 -3.21 29.86 -23.53
C GLY A 8 -4.31 28.81 -23.66
N ALA A 9 -5.41 29.16 -24.32
CA ALA A 9 -6.57 28.27 -24.49
C ALA A 9 -6.24 26.96 -25.25
N ASN A 10 -5.15 26.94 -26.01
CA ASN A 10 -4.60 25.78 -26.67
C ASN A 10 -3.07 25.90 -26.84
N SER A 11 -2.42 24.79 -27.21
CA SER A 11 -0.96 24.72 -27.40
C SER A 11 -0.42 25.71 -28.45
N ARG A 12 -1.20 26.07 -29.48
CA ARG A 12 -0.74 26.98 -30.54
C ARG A 12 -0.71 28.43 -30.07
N ASP A 13 -1.65 28.83 -29.22
CA ASP A 13 -1.67 30.16 -28.60
C ASP A 13 -0.56 30.33 -27.57
N VAL A 14 -0.36 29.36 -26.67
CA VAL A 14 0.71 29.47 -25.65
C VAL A 14 2.11 29.43 -26.28
N MET A 15 2.32 28.63 -27.34
CA MET A 15 3.57 28.64 -28.11
C MET A 15 3.81 29.95 -28.86
N ARG A 16 2.75 30.67 -29.26
CA ARG A 16 2.88 32.02 -29.82
C ARG A 16 3.33 33.01 -28.75
N GLN A 17 2.74 32.97 -27.55
CA GLN A 17 3.17 33.82 -26.42
C GLN A 17 4.65 33.57 -26.05
N VAL A 18 5.06 32.31 -25.91
CA VAL A 18 6.46 31.93 -25.61
C VAL A 18 7.40 32.57 -26.64
N ARG A 19 7.12 32.44 -27.94
CA ARG A 19 7.97 33.03 -28.99
C ARG A 19 7.95 34.56 -29.05
N GLN A 20 6.82 35.19 -28.69
CA GLN A 20 6.73 36.65 -28.62
C GLN A 20 7.50 37.26 -27.44
N VAL A 21 7.69 36.51 -26.35
CA VAL A 21 8.30 37.02 -25.10
C VAL A 21 9.74 36.53 -24.89
N LEU A 22 10.09 35.34 -25.39
CA LEU A 22 11.40 34.70 -25.22
C LEU A 22 12.13 34.44 -26.55
N GLY A 23 11.56 34.83 -27.70
CA GLY A 23 12.17 34.61 -29.01
C GLY A 23 11.99 33.18 -29.56
N PRO A 24 12.55 32.87 -30.74
CA PRO A 24 12.41 31.57 -31.37
C PRO A 24 13.15 30.46 -30.61
N ASP A 25 14.26 30.80 -29.94
CA ASP A 25 15.21 29.88 -29.29
C ASP A 25 14.84 29.54 -27.83
N ALA A 26 13.59 29.77 -27.44
CA ALA A 26 13.10 29.57 -26.09
C ALA A 26 13.03 28.07 -25.71
N LEU A 27 13.87 27.64 -24.76
CA LEU A 27 13.89 26.27 -24.25
C LEU A 27 12.68 26.02 -23.35
N ILE A 28 11.87 25.02 -23.68
CA ILE A 28 10.72 24.60 -22.87
C ILE A 28 11.15 23.60 -21.80
N VAL A 29 10.91 23.98 -20.55
CA VAL A 29 11.23 23.19 -19.34
C VAL A 29 10.04 22.30 -18.95
N SER A 30 8.80 22.73 -19.22
CA SER A 30 7.60 21.91 -18.98
C SER A 30 6.42 22.37 -19.83
N ASN A 31 5.50 21.45 -20.12
CA ASN A 31 4.25 21.68 -20.83
C ASN A 31 3.17 20.79 -20.18
N ARG A 32 2.02 21.36 -19.80
CA ARG A 32 0.89 20.61 -19.23
C ARG A 32 -0.46 21.17 -19.69
N SER A 33 -1.41 20.27 -19.96
CA SER A 33 -2.83 20.61 -20.04
C SER A 33 -3.39 20.82 -18.64
N VAL A 34 -4.28 21.80 -18.50
CA VAL A 34 -4.93 22.21 -17.24
C VAL A 34 -6.36 22.65 -17.55
N ASP A 35 -7.25 22.64 -16.56
CA ASP A 35 -8.64 23.06 -16.78
C ASP A 35 -8.71 24.51 -17.31
N GLY A 36 -9.23 24.67 -18.53
CA GLY A 36 -9.28 25.94 -19.25
C GLY A 36 -8.12 26.24 -20.22
N GLY A 37 -7.10 25.38 -20.36
CA GLY A 37 -6.05 25.62 -21.36
C GLY A 37 -4.80 24.74 -21.28
N VAL A 38 -3.70 25.28 -21.81
CA VAL A 38 -2.37 24.68 -21.85
C VAL A 38 -1.37 25.67 -21.24
N GLU A 39 -0.55 25.15 -20.32
CA GLU A 39 0.45 25.90 -19.56
C GLU A 39 1.85 25.44 -19.94
N VAL A 40 2.75 26.40 -20.21
CA VAL A 40 4.15 26.14 -20.58
C VAL A 40 5.11 26.92 -19.69
N LEU A 41 6.17 26.26 -19.23
CA LEU A 41 7.31 26.87 -18.56
C LEU A 41 8.50 26.88 -19.53
N ALA A 42 9.10 28.06 -19.75
CA ALA A 42 10.19 28.25 -20.71
C ALA A 42 11.26 29.21 -20.20
N THR A 43 12.46 29.14 -20.79
CA THR A 43 13.63 29.97 -20.47
C THR A 43 14.44 30.30 -21.73
N VAL A 44 15.50 31.07 -21.60
CA VAL A 44 16.48 31.37 -22.66
C VAL A 44 17.89 31.08 -22.18
N GLU A 45 18.73 30.63 -23.11
CA GLU A 45 20.14 30.30 -22.90
C GLU A 45 21.02 31.57 -23.00
N GLY A 46 22.19 31.59 -22.34
CA GLY A 46 23.11 32.74 -22.38
C GLY A 46 22.96 33.79 -21.26
N ALA A 47 22.71 33.36 -20.01
CA ALA A 47 22.68 34.24 -18.83
C ALA A 47 23.77 33.87 -17.79
N PHE A 48 24.99 33.62 -18.26
CA PHE A 48 26.17 33.27 -17.47
C PHE A 48 27.44 33.89 -18.09
N ASP A 49 27.96 34.97 -17.51
CA ASP A 49 29.36 35.43 -17.68
C ASP A 49 29.75 36.46 -16.59
N ASP A 50 28.89 37.46 -16.33
CA ASP A 50 29.14 38.55 -15.36
C ASP A 50 29.02 38.14 -13.87
N ALA A 51 29.85 37.21 -13.40
CA ALA A 51 29.92 36.83 -11.97
C ALA A 51 31.27 36.24 -11.50
N ALA A 52 32.36 36.36 -12.28
CA ALA A 52 33.59 35.59 -12.09
C ALA A 52 34.75 36.28 -11.34
N HIS A 53 34.51 37.42 -10.67
CA HIS A 53 35.37 38.11 -9.68
C HIS A 53 34.40 38.69 -8.61
N GLU A 54 34.61 38.68 -7.29
CA GLU A 54 35.82 38.49 -6.46
C GLU A 54 35.59 37.61 -5.20
N ALA A 55 36.69 37.33 -4.49
CA ALA A 55 36.91 36.95 -3.08
C ALA A 55 35.74 36.53 -2.13
N ALA A 56 36.00 35.46 -1.37
CA ALA A 56 35.40 35.12 -0.07
C ALA A 56 36.35 35.57 1.09
N PRO A 57 36.11 35.28 2.40
CA PRO A 57 34.92 34.73 3.08
C PRO A 57 34.50 35.50 4.38
N ARG A 58 33.32 35.17 4.99
CA ARG A 58 33.11 34.94 6.45
C ARG A 58 31.64 34.62 6.81
N GLN A 59 31.32 34.49 8.10
CA GLN A 59 30.27 33.62 8.65
C GLN A 59 29.12 34.36 9.39
N ASP A 60 28.01 33.63 9.52
CA ASP A 60 27.00 33.64 10.60
C ASP A 60 25.98 34.79 10.78
N ALA A 61 24.91 34.43 11.52
CA ALA A 61 23.75 35.20 11.99
C ALA A 61 22.58 35.43 11.00
N ALA A 62 21.37 35.55 11.58
CA ALA A 62 20.07 35.50 10.89
C ALA A 62 19.34 36.87 10.89
N PRO A 63 18.43 37.13 9.93
CA PRO A 63 17.68 38.39 9.85
C PRO A 63 16.40 38.41 10.71
N VAL A 64 16.25 39.48 11.50
CA VAL A 64 15.01 39.89 12.16
C VAL A 64 14.32 41.00 11.33
N ARG A 65 13.01 41.22 11.53
CA ARG A 65 12.23 42.29 10.88
C ARG A 65 12.80 43.71 11.12
N PRO A 66 12.71 44.61 10.13
CA PRO A 66 12.65 46.07 10.34
C PRO A 66 11.20 46.62 10.33
N PRO A 67 10.94 47.88 10.76
CA PRO A 67 9.60 48.41 11.04
C PRO A 67 9.17 49.64 10.18
N GLU A 68 8.17 50.37 10.66
CA GLU A 68 7.30 51.40 10.06
C GLU A 68 7.72 52.86 10.32
N ALA A 69 7.33 53.82 9.45
CA ALA A 69 7.28 55.26 9.72
C ALA A 69 6.36 56.04 8.74
N LEU A 70 5.78 57.18 9.18
CA LEU A 70 4.92 58.11 8.41
C LEU A 70 5.41 59.59 8.58
N PRO A 71 4.61 60.66 8.34
CA PRO A 71 4.59 61.52 7.14
C PRO A 71 5.07 62.97 7.47
N PRO A 72 4.81 64.09 6.70
CA PRO A 72 3.45 64.66 6.46
C PRO A 72 3.21 65.55 5.19
N ALA A 73 1.93 65.87 4.95
CA ALA A 73 1.33 67.13 4.41
C ALA A 73 1.65 67.73 3.00
N GLY A 74 0.56 68.08 2.28
CA GLY A 74 0.47 68.94 1.08
C GLY A 74 -1.02 69.21 0.74
N MET A 75 -1.41 70.34 0.13
CA MET A 75 -2.80 70.86 0.22
C MET A 75 -3.45 71.41 -1.07
N ARG A 76 -4.77 71.18 -1.24
CA ARG A 76 -5.75 71.81 -2.20
C ARG A 76 -5.58 71.42 -3.69
N PHE A 77 -6.57 71.51 -4.60
CA PHE A 77 -7.81 72.33 -4.70
C PHE A 77 -9.00 71.57 -5.35
N ASP A 78 -10.12 72.26 -5.60
CA ASP A 78 -11.47 71.74 -5.93
C ASP A 78 -11.76 71.32 -7.41
N LEU A 79 -12.97 70.77 -7.62
CA LEU A 79 -13.59 70.33 -8.88
C LEU A 79 -13.91 71.49 -9.86
N PRO A 80 -14.14 71.19 -11.16
CA PRO A 80 -15.51 71.35 -11.65
C PRO A 80 -16.02 70.26 -12.64
N GLU A 81 -17.32 70.39 -12.95
CA GLU A 81 -18.22 69.53 -13.74
C GLU A 81 -18.49 70.12 -15.16
N GLN A 82 -18.93 69.32 -16.16
CA GLN A 82 -20.14 69.57 -17.01
C GLN A 82 -20.21 68.87 -18.40
N ALA A 83 -21.47 68.59 -18.80
CA ALA A 83 -22.04 68.43 -20.15
C ALA A 83 -21.51 67.32 -21.10
N GLY A 84 -22.34 66.58 -21.86
CA GLY A 84 -23.81 66.55 -21.98
C GLY A 84 -24.28 66.10 -23.38
N ARG A 85 -25.55 65.67 -23.52
CA ARG A 85 -26.25 65.14 -24.75
C ARG A 85 -25.95 63.67 -25.12
N ALA A 86 -26.88 62.89 -25.70
CA ALA A 86 -28.37 62.99 -25.76
C ALA A 86 -29.03 61.68 -26.29
N SER A 87 -30.36 61.59 -26.11
CA SER A 87 -31.35 60.78 -26.86
C SER A 87 -31.64 59.32 -26.47
N THR A 88 -32.94 59.00 -26.48
CA THR A 88 -33.68 57.80 -25.96
C THR A 88 -34.69 57.34 -27.06
N PRO A 89 -35.83 56.59 -26.86
CA PRO A 89 -36.47 55.86 -25.73
C PRO A 89 -36.52 54.32 -26.01
N VAL A 90 -37.38 53.41 -25.49
CA VAL A 90 -38.68 53.33 -24.76
C VAL A 90 -38.55 52.09 -23.82
N MET A 91 -38.79 52.09 -22.49
CA MET A 91 -40.01 52.27 -21.66
C MET A 91 -41.09 51.16 -21.81
N PRO A 92 -41.89 50.82 -20.76
CA PRO A 92 -41.97 51.42 -19.42
C PRO A 92 -41.72 50.46 -18.23
N GLN A 93 -41.54 51.04 -17.04
CA GLN A 93 -41.79 50.39 -15.75
C GLN A 93 -43.19 50.75 -15.22
N GLY A 94 -43.68 49.98 -14.23
CA GLY A 94 -44.70 50.42 -13.28
C GLY A 94 -44.30 49.98 -11.87
N GLY A 95 -44.47 50.84 -10.86
CA GLY A 95 -44.12 50.55 -9.47
C GLY A 95 -44.70 51.58 -8.51
N TYR A 96 -44.67 51.25 -7.22
CA TYR A 96 -45.01 52.17 -6.12
C TYR A 96 -44.09 51.95 -4.91
N ALA A 97 -44.08 52.92 -3.99
CA ALA A 97 -42.91 53.22 -3.16
C ALA A 97 -42.90 52.60 -1.75
N THR A 98 -41.69 52.48 -1.21
CA THR A 98 -41.39 52.25 0.20
C THR A 98 -41.94 53.37 1.11
N PRO A 99 -42.17 53.05 2.39
CA PRO A 99 -41.61 53.92 3.42
C PRO A 99 -40.82 53.14 4.47
N SER A 100 -39.60 53.61 4.76
CA SER A 100 -38.77 53.09 5.84
C SER A 100 -39.28 53.58 7.20
N ARG A 101 -39.48 52.67 8.17
CA ARG A 101 -39.42 52.99 9.61
C ARG A 101 -38.71 51.88 10.37
N SER A 102 -37.90 52.30 11.34
CA SER A 102 -37.16 51.45 12.29
C SER A 102 -37.75 51.60 13.70
N ILE A 103 -37.12 50.93 14.66
CA ILE A 103 -37.34 51.01 16.12
C ILE A 103 -38.45 50.09 16.68
N ALA A 104 -38.02 49.39 17.74
CA ALA A 104 -38.71 48.51 18.69
C ALA A 104 -40.25 48.58 18.82
N ALA A 105 -40.87 47.42 18.64
CA ALA A 105 -42.01 46.93 19.43
C ALA A 105 -41.92 45.39 19.53
N TYR A 106 -42.60 44.78 20.51
CA TYR A 106 -42.66 43.32 20.78
C TYR A 106 -41.48 42.65 21.51
N GLN A 107 -40.94 43.33 22.54
CA GLN A 107 -40.44 42.65 23.75
C GLN A 107 -41.14 43.23 24.98
N THR A 108 -42.42 42.88 25.20
CA THR A 108 -43.18 43.33 26.39
C THR A 108 -44.28 42.34 26.79
N ALA A 109 -43.88 41.11 27.11
CA ALA A 109 -44.68 40.18 27.91
C ALA A 109 -43.72 39.25 28.69
N TYR A 110 -43.90 39.17 30.02
CA TYR A 110 -43.23 38.24 30.95
C TYR A 110 -41.69 38.27 31.06
N ALA A 111 -41.12 39.32 31.68
CA ALA A 111 -39.84 39.22 32.42
C ALA A 111 -39.56 40.42 33.38
N SER A 112 -40.17 40.45 34.57
CA SER A 112 -39.71 41.25 35.75
C SER A 112 -40.53 40.84 37.00
N SER A 113 -39.95 40.16 38.00
CA SER A 113 -39.43 40.73 39.27
C SER A 113 -40.51 40.93 40.37
N THR A 114 -40.34 40.58 41.66
CA THR A 114 -39.15 40.11 42.40
C THR A 114 -39.48 39.56 43.80
N GLN A 115 -38.78 38.48 44.20
CA GLN A 115 -38.27 38.21 45.57
C GLN A 115 -39.29 37.92 46.72
N PRO A 116 -38.88 37.57 47.98
CA PRO A 116 -39.31 36.28 48.59
C PRO A 116 -39.94 36.39 50.00
N ASP A 117 -40.35 35.24 50.57
CA ASP A 117 -39.90 34.73 51.89
C ASP A 117 -40.55 33.36 52.22
N ASP A 118 -40.29 32.81 53.41
CA ASP A 118 -40.62 31.44 53.87
C ASP A 118 -42.11 31.04 53.85
N GLU A 119 -42.40 29.79 53.46
CA GLU A 119 -42.84 28.74 54.40
C GLU A 119 -42.85 27.34 53.72
N THR A 120 -42.68 26.26 54.50
CA THR A 120 -42.59 24.88 53.97
C THR A 120 -43.78 23.99 54.35
N PRO A 121 -44.36 23.27 53.38
CA PRO A 121 -45.13 22.04 53.62
C PRO A 121 -44.30 20.79 53.32
N GLN A 122 -44.46 19.75 54.14
CA GLN A 122 -43.73 18.49 54.01
C GLN A 122 -44.30 17.59 52.89
N VAL A 123 -43.43 16.85 52.20
CA VAL A 123 -43.82 15.72 51.34
C VAL A 123 -43.30 14.42 51.98
N ALA A 124 -44.21 13.51 52.32
CA ALA A 124 -43.87 12.21 52.92
C ALA A 124 -43.45 11.17 51.84
N PRO A 125 -42.51 10.25 52.16
CA PRO A 125 -42.05 9.24 51.20
C PRO A 125 -43.07 8.11 51.03
N ILE A 126 -43.34 7.72 49.79
CA ILE A 126 -44.08 6.50 49.46
C ILE A 126 -43.08 5.41 49.07
N ALA A 127 -43.06 4.30 49.83
CA ALA A 127 -42.22 3.15 49.54
C ALA A 127 -42.78 2.30 48.38
N PRO A 128 -41.93 1.64 47.58
CA PRO A 128 -42.38 0.82 46.46
C PRO A 128 -43.05 -0.48 46.94
N GLN A 129 -44.19 -0.85 46.32
CA GLN A 129 -44.77 -2.18 46.47
C GLN A 129 -44.33 -3.11 45.31
N PRO A 130 -44.11 -4.41 45.57
CA PRO A 130 -43.72 -5.37 44.54
C PRO A 130 -44.94 -5.81 43.70
N VAL A 131 -44.81 -5.78 42.38
CA VAL A 131 -45.81 -6.31 41.44
C VAL A 131 -45.31 -7.64 40.86
N ALA A 132 -46.16 -8.67 40.89
CA ALA A 132 -45.80 -10.02 40.45
C ALA A 132 -45.70 -10.14 38.91
N PRO A 133 -44.86 -11.05 38.37
CA PRO A 133 -44.68 -11.20 36.93
C PRO A 133 -45.93 -11.81 36.26
N VAL A 134 -46.55 -11.04 35.36
CA VAL A 134 -47.64 -11.53 34.51
C VAL A 134 -47.06 -12.36 33.36
N ARG A 135 -47.56 -13.58 33.21
CA ARG A 135 -47.16 -14.53 32.16
C ARG A 135 -47.92 -14.21 30.88
N VAL A 136 -47.20 -13.98 29.77
CA VAL A 136 -47.79 -13.85 28.43
C VAL A 136 -47.39 -15.08 27.62
N GLU A 137 -48.39 -15.81 27.13
CA GLU A 137 -48.20 -17.00 26.30
C GLU A 137 -48.13 -16.61 24.82
N LEU A 138 -47.22 -17.26 24.07
CA LEU A 138 -47.09 -17.08 22.62
C LEU A 138 -47.90 -18.17 21.89
N PRO A 139 -48.65 -17.84 20.83
CA PRO A 139 -49.41 -18.82 20.07
C PRO A 139 -48.50 -19.80 19.32
N SER A 140 -48.86 -21.08 19.35
CA SER A 140 -48.11 -22.15 18.68
C SER A 140 -48.37 -22.20 17.17
N LEU A 141 -47.30 -22.31 16.39
CA LEU A 141 -47.35 -22.63 14.96
C LEU A 141 -47.13 -24.13 14.72
N PRO A 142 -47.71 -24.72 13.65
CA PRO A 142 -47.70 -26.16 13.42
C PRO A 142 -46.32 -26.69 12.98
N PRO A 143 -46.02 -27.97 13.22
CA PRO A 143 -44.75 -28.58 12.82
C PRO A 143 -44.66 -28.73 11.30
N LEU A 144 -43.58 -28.21 10.71
CA LEU A 144 -43.22 -28.48 9.32
C LEU A 144 -42.73 -29.92 9.15
N ARG A 145 -43.21 -30.61 8.12
CA ARG A 145 -42.65 -31.90 7.68
C ARG A 145 -41.20 -31.69 7.24
N GLN A 146 -40.26 -32.44 7.83
CA GLN A 146 -38.97 -32.68 7.19
C GLN A 146 -39.12 -33.83 6.19
N VAL A 147 -38.69 -33.59 4.95
CA VAL A 147 -38.46 -34.62 3.94
C VAL A 147 -36.98 -34.99 4.01
N PRO A 148 -36.60 -36.28 4.11
CA PRO A 148 -35.20 -36.67 3.96
C PRO A 148 -34.76 -36.42 2.52
N ALA A 149 -33.69 -35.63 2.34
CA ALA A 149 -32.94 -35.61 1.09
C ALA A 149 -31.75 -36.56 1.27
N ASP A 150 -31.62 -37.55 0.39
CA ASP A 150 -30.44 -38.41 0.35
C ASP A 150 -30.11 -38.87 -1.07
N GLN A 151 -28.81 -39.10 -1.28
CA GLN A 151 -28.15 -39.78 -2.40
C GLN A 151 -28.28 -39.24 -3.84
N SER A 152 -27.12 -38.78 -4.33
CA SER A 152 -26.33 -39.42 -5.40
C SER A 152 -26.97 -39.70 -6.78
N ALA A 153 -26.27 -39.30 -7.84
CA ALA A 153 -26.60 -39.66 -9.22
C ALA A 153 -25.80 -40.88 -9.71
N ALA A 154 -26.49 -41.91 -10.19
CA ALA A 154 -25.92 -42.92 -11.11
C ALA A 154 -26.98 -43.68 -11.93
N SER A 155 -26.90 -43.53 -13.27
CA SER A 155 -27.22 -44.52 -14.32
C SER A 155 -28.60 -45.22 -14.45
N ALA A 156 -29.22 -44.98 -15.61
CA ALA A 156 -29.94 -45.95 -16.49
C ALA A 156 -31.26 -46.67 -16.07
N ALA A 157 -32.31 -46.32 -16.82
CA ALA A 157 -33.37 -47.15 -17.45
C ALA A 157 -33.95 -48.43 -16.79
N ALA A 158 -35.29 -48.49 -16.80
CA ALA A 158 -36.16 -49.63 -16.44
C ALA A 158 -36.85 -50.21 -17.73
N PRO A 159 -37.83 -51.16 -17.72
CA PRO A 159 -38.60 -51.73 -16.58
C PRO A 159 -38.97 -53.24 -16.63
N ALA A 160 -39.89 -53.63 -15.71
CA ALA A 160 -40.66 -54.88 -15.56
C ALA A 160 -40.06 -55.98 -14.63
N GLY A 161 -40.82 -56.60 -13.71
CA GLY A 161 -42.20 -56.29 -13.26
C GLY A 161 -42.81 -57.31 -12.28
N LEU A 162 -44.06 -57.03 -11.83
CA LEU A 162 -45.00 -57.90 -11.09
C LEU A 162 -44.80 -58.16 -9.57
N VAL A 163 -45.90 -58.63 -8.96
CA VAL A 163 -46.30 -58.85 -7.53
C VAL A 163 -47.09 -60.21 -7.53
N PRO A 164 -47.44 -60.96 -6.43
CA PRO A 164 -47.48 -60.58 -5.01
C PRO A 164 -47.19 -61.64 -3.87
N ALA A 165 -47.08 -61.12 -2.64
CA ALA A 165 -47.58 -61.62 -1.33
C ALA A 165 -47.28 -63.03 -0.68
N ALA A 166 -46.77 -62.96 0.57
CA ALA A 166 -47.07 -63.80 1.78
C ALA A 166 -46.54 -65.27 1.85
N PRO A 167 -46.52 -65.97 3.03
CA PRO A 167 -46.97 -65.61 4.40
C PRO A 167 -46.05 -65.93 5.64
N VAL A 168 -46.25 -65.17 6.74
CA VAL A 168 -46.26 -65.50 8.21
C VAL A 168 -45.24 -66.47 8.88
N ALA A 169 -44.50 -66.02 9.94
CA ALA A 169 -44.46 -66.59 11.32
C ALA A 169 -43.46 -65.93 12.34
N TYR A 170 -43.89 -65.84 13.62
CA TYR A 170 -43.22 -65.83 14.97
C TYR A 170 -41.65 -65.82 15.13
N ALA A 171 -40.99 -65.34 16.22
CA ALA A 171 -41.38 -64.84 17.57
C ALA A 171 -40.26 -63.99 18.28
N GLY A 172 -40.55 -63.28 19.41
CA GLY A 172 -39.53 -63.00 20.48
C GLY A 172 -39.58 -61.63 21.22
N GLN A 173 -39.43 -61.64 22.56
CA GLN A 173 -39.24 -60.53 23.53
C GLN A 173 -38.24 -60.98 24.64
N PRO A 174 -37.77 -60.21 25.67
CA PRO A 174 -38.14 -58.86 26.22
C PRO A 174 -36.98 -57.80 26.15
N ALA A 175 -37.05 -56.50 26.49
CA ALA A 175 -37.46 -55.73 27.71
C ALA A 175 -36.49 -55.87 28.92
N SER A 176 -36.13 -54.87 29.76
CA SER A 176 -36.45 -53.41 29.88
C SER A 176 -35.44 -52.70 30.84
N ALA A 177 -35.23 -51.36 30.76
CA ALA A 177 -34.97 -50.37 31.86
C ALA A 177 -34.14 -49.12 31.46
N ALA A 178 -34.31 -48.02 32.22
CA ALA A 178 -33.58 -46.72 32.20
C ALA A 178 -33.67 -46.12 33.65
N PRO A 179 -33.49 -44.80 33.99
CA PRO A 179 -32.93 -43.64 33.26
C PRO A 179 -32.03 -42.65 34.11
N ALA A 180 -31.34 -41.70 33.43
CA ALA A 180 -31.10 -40.29 33.86
C ALA A 180 -30.36 -40.04 35.22
N PRO A 181 -30.22 -38.79 35.77
CA PRO A 181 -30.51 -37.43 35.26
C PRO A 181 -29.30 -36.44 35.33
N ALA A 182 -29.55 -35.12 35.37
CA ALA A 182 -28.57 -34.08 35.02
C ALA A 182 -28.46 -32.88 36.00
N ALA A 183 -27.35 -32.13 35.82
CA ALA A 183 -27.21 -30.66 35.93
C ALA A 183 -27.09 -29.94 37.31
N TYR A 184 -26.72 -28.65 37.18
CA TYR A 184 -26.68 -27.53 38.13
C TYR A 184 -25.40 -27.21 38.94
N THR A 185 -25.32 -25.92 39.29
CA THR A 185 -24.22 -25.11 39.87
C THR A 185 -24.49 -24.83 41.38
N PRO A 186 -23.95 -23.81 42.11
CA PRO A 186 -22.83 -22.85 41.90
C PRO A 186 -21.90 -22.65 43.15
N SER A 187 -21.15 -21.52 43.18
CA SER A 187 -20.71 -20.73 44.38
C SER A 187 -19.28 -20.85 44.95
N THR A 188 -18.71 -19.66 45.19
CA THR A 188 -17.46 -19.24 45.89
C THR A 188 -17.59 -19.23 47.44
N PRO A 189 -16.58 -18.87 48.31
CA PRO A 189 -15.32 -18.13 48.06
C PRO A 189 -14.01 -18.53 48.84
N GLN A 190 -12.89 -17.87 48.47
CA GLN A 190 -11.81 -17.19 49.27
C GLN A 190 -11.56 -17.63 50.76
N PRO A 191 -10.29 -17.77 51.28
CA PRO A 191 -9.18 -16.81 51.11
C PRO A 191 -7.71 -17.36 51.04
N ALA A 192 -6.75 -16.44 50.91
CA ALA A 192 -5.31 -16.64 51.15
C ALA A 192 -4.94 -16.29 52.63
N PRO A 193 -3.76 -16.71 53.17
CA PRO A 193 -2.50 -16.00 52.88
C PRO A 193 -1.23 -16.89 52.81
N ALA A 194 -0.11 -16.30 52.40
CA ALA A 194 1.26 -16.84 52.60
C ALA A 194 1.82 -16.37 53.97
N PRO A 195 2.89 -16.99 54.54
CA PRO A 195 4.27 -16.61 54.12
C PRO A 195 5.38 -17.69 54.36
N ALA A 196 6.63 -17.23 54.18
CA ALA A 196 7.88 -17.68 54.82
C ALA A 196 8.75 -18.77 54.12
N MET A 197 10.06 -18.67 54.37
CA MET A 197 11.16 -19.39 53.71
C MET A 197 11.87 -20.35 54.68
N ALA A 198 12.28 -21.54 54.24
CA ALA A 198 13.41 -22.26 54.84
C ALA A 198 14.08 -23.30 53.90
N ARG A 199 15.42 -23.26 53.94
CA ARG A 199 16.50 -24.09 53.35
C ARG A 199 16.30 -25.61 53.18
N MET A 200 17.04 -26.17 52.21
CA MET A 200 17.32 -27.61 51.96
C MET A 200 18.18 -28.23 53.12
N PRO A 201 18.32 -29.59 53.28
CA PRO A 201 19.16 -30.41 52.38
C PRO A 201 18.76 -31.89 52.12
N ASP A 202 19.28 -32.41 51.01
CA ASP A 202 19.73 -33.77 50.59
C ASP A 202 19.29 -35.09 51.29
N ALA A 203 18.86 -36.05 50.46
CA ALA A 203 19.17 -37.50 50.58
C ALA A 203 19.07 -38.21 49.19
N PRO A 204 19.86 -39.27 48.89
CA PRO A 204 20.01 -39.80 47.53
C PRO A 204 19.10 -40.99 47.15
N LEU A 205 18.86 -41.18 45.85
CA LEU A 205 18.15 -42.33 45.26
C LEU A 205 19.10 -43.32 44.55
N ARG A 206 18.76 -44.62 44.57
CA ARG A 206 19.31 -45.66 43.67
C ARG A 206 18.20 -46.64 43.22
N GLN A 207 18.43 -47.30 42.09
CA GLN A 207 17.41 -47.96 41.26
C GLN A 207 17.24 -49.47 41.55
N PRO A 208 16.07 -50.05 41.22
CA PRO A 208 15.91 -51.48 40.93
C PRO A 208 16.15 -51.83 39.43
N PRO A 209 16.43 -53.10 39.07
CA PRO A 209 16.82 -53.53 37.71
C PRO A 209 15.67 -54.07 36.82
N VAL A 210 16.03 -54.53 35.61
CA VAL A 210 15.16 -54.86 34.44
C VAL A 210 15.24 -56.34 34.04
N LEU A 211 14.17 -56.91 33.47
CA LEU A 211 14.17 -58.11 32.60
C LEU A 211 13.14 -57.96 31.43
N PRO A 212 13.23 -58.75 30.33
CA PRO A 212 13.15 -58.15 28.99
C PRO A 212 12.04 -58.69 28.03
N SER A 213 12.19 -58.34 26.74
CA SER A 213 11.18 -58.32 25.66
C SER A 213 11.10 -59.59 24.78
N ALA A 214 10.07 -59.65 23.92
CA ALA A 214 9.96 -60.51 22.73
C ALA A 214 9.64 -59.64 21.49
N ALA A 215 10.13 -60.04 20.30
CA ALA A 215 10.20 -59.17 19.11
C ALA A 215 9.38 -59.65 17.88
N MET A 216 9.24 -58.77 16.89
CA MET A 216 8.58 -58.99 15.58
C MET A 216 9.46 -58.42 14.42
N PRO A 217 9.19 -58.72 13.13
CA PRO A 217 10.22 -58.80 12.07
C PRO A 217 10.81 -57.51 11.49
N ALA A 218 11.85 -57.69 10.64
CA ALA A 218 12.90 -56.70 10.40
C ALA A 218 12.75 -55.77 9.18
N ASP A 219 12.05 -56.15 8.11
CA ASP A 219 12.18 -55.47 6.80
C ASP A 219 11.44 -54.13 6.64
N ALA A 220 10.75 -53.66 7.68
CA ALA A 220 10.26 -52.27 7.76
C ALA A 220 11.20 -51.35 8.57
N ALA A 221 12.13 -51.91 9.35
CA ALA A 221 13.02 -51.14 10.21
C ALA A 221 14.21 -50.54 9.46
N ALA A 222 14.79 -51.28 8.50
CA ALA A 222 16.01 -50.85 7.79
C ALA A 222 15.86 -49.49 7.09
N GLY A 223 14.85 -49.31 6.22
CA GLY A 223 14.59 -48.04 5.56
C GLY A 223 14.20 -46.90 6.50
N LEU A 224 13.59 -47.22 7.66
CA LEU A 224 13.31 -46.25 8.72
C LEU A 224 14.57 -45.89 9.52
N GLN A 225 15.54 -46.80 9.65
CA GLN A 225 16.83 -46.54 10.28
C GLN A 225 17.81 -45.81 9.36
N ASP A 226 17.71 -45.98 8.04
CA ASP A 226 18.34 -45.07 7.06
C ASP A 226 17.71 -43.67 7.12
N ALA A 227 16.37 -43.57 7.16
CA ALA A 227 15.68 -42.29 7.30
C ALA A 227 16.01 -41.57 8.62
N ILE A 228 16.07 -42.31 9.74
CA ILE A 228 16.47 -41.77 11.05
C ILE A 228 17.96 -41.39 11.04
N SER A 229 18.84 -42.18 10.42
CA SER A 229 20.26 -41.83 10.31
C SER A 229 20.50 -40.59 9.43
N ALA A 230 19.72 -40.41 8.36
CA ALA A 230 19.79 -39.24 7.49
C ALA A 230 19.23 -37.96 8.14
N LEU A 231 18.08 -38.05 8.83
CA LEU A 231 17.51 -36.94 9.60
C LEU A 231 18.45 -36.52 10.74
N ARG A 232 19.06 -37.49 11.42
CA ARG A 232 20.02 -37.26 12.49
C ARG A 232 21.33 -36.64 11.99
N GLY A 233 21.87 -37.12 10.87
CA GLY A 233 23.18 -36.70 10.38
C GLY A 233 23.27 -35.25 9.85
N ALA A 234 22.19 -34.68 9.31
CA ALA A 234 22.25 -33.36 8.66
C ALA A 234 21.84 -32.18 9.56
N LEU A 235 20.82 -32.36 10.41
CA LEU A 235 20.31 -31.30 11.28
C LEU A 235 21.18 -31.09 12.53
N GLU A 236 21.74 -32.17 13.11
CA GLU A 236 22.67 -32.10 14.27
C GLU A 236 24.04 -31.46 13.91
N SER A 237 24.27 -30.99 12.67
CA SER A 237 25.62 -30.64 12.17
C SER A 237 25.90 -29.14 11.96
N ARG A 238 24.91 -28.30 11.63
CA ARG A 238 25.18 -26.92 11.15
C ARG A 238 24.31 -25.78 11.69
N MET A 239 23.38 -26.04 12.61
CA MET A 239 22.77 -24.96 13.41
C MET A 239 23.62 -24.64 14.64
N ASP A 240 24.21 -25.66 15.29
CA ASP A 240 25.10 -25.54 16.46
C ASP A 240 26.29 -24.57 16.28
N GLY A 241 26.80 -24.44 15.05
CA GLY A 241 27.91 -23.56 14.70
C GLY A 241 27.53 -22.15 14.22
N LEU A 242 26.25 -21.83 14.02
CA LEU A 242 25.82 -20.62 13.30
C LEU A 242 25.06 -19.67 14.26
N LEU A 243 25.72 -18.90 15.14
CA LEU A 243 27.13 -18.46 15.13
C LEU A 243 27.83 -18.66 16.50
N TRP A 244 28.13 -19.92 16.83
CA TRP A 244 29.00 -20.37 17.94
C TRP A 244 28.52 -20.05 19.37
N GLY A 245 27.82 -21.01 19.99
CA GLY A 245 27.24 -20.85 21.32
C GLY A 245 28.23 -20.70 22.49
N GLY A 246 28.19 -19.55 23.17
CA GLY A 246 28.21 -19.46 24.64
C GLY A 246 29.47 -19.84 25.42
N ARG A 247 30.61 -20.17 24.78
CA ARG A 247 31.80 -20.69 25.49
C ARG A 247 33.11 -19.90 25.29
N GLN A 248 33.06 -18.56 25.20
CA GLN A 248 34.30 -17.74 25.29
C GLN A 248 34.15 -16.27 25.74
N GLY A 249 33.33 -16.01 26.76
CA GLY A 249 33.34 -14.75 27.52
C GLY A 249 32.73 -13.53 26.81
N PRO A 250 32.51 -12.41 27.52
CA PRO A 250 31.99 -11.18 26.93
C PRO A 250 33.10 -10.43 26.17
N GLY A 251 32.95 -10.30 24.85
CA GLY A 251 33.71 -9.31 24.05
C GLY A 251 34.67 -9.84 22.95
N ARG A 252 34.51 -11.08 22.45
CA ARG A 252 35.20 -11.52 21.21
C ARG A 252 34.23 -12.17 20.23
N GLU A 253 34.16 -11.61 19.02
CA GLU A 253 33.39 -12.17 17.91
C GLU A 253 34.13 -13.38 17.29
N PRO A 254 33.45 -14.49 16.95
CA PRO A 254 34.07 -15.61 16.25
C PRO A 254 34.57 -15.19 14.86
N ALA A 255 35.80 -15.56 14.50
CA ALA A 255 36.43 -15.11 13.26
C ALA A 255 35.63 -15.45 11.98
N GLY A 256 34.94 -16.59 11.96
CA GLY A 256 34.04 -16.96 10.86
C GLY A 256 32.77 -16.10 10.76
N ALA A 257 32.26 -15.57 11.88
CA ALA A 257 31.12 -14.67 11.90
C ALA A 257 31.51 -13.26 11.39
N ALA A 258 32.64 -12.75 11.90
CA ALA A 258 33.23 -11.49 11.44
C ALA A 258 33.52 -11.53 9.92
N LEU A 259 34.13 -12.63 9.44
CA LEU A 259 34.39 -12.86 8.03
C LEU A 259 33.11 -12.90 7.19
N PHE A 260 32.07 -13.61 7.67
CA PHE A 260 30.77 -13.70 6.99
C PHE A 260 30.16 -12.30 6.79
N ARG A 261 30.19 -11.45 7.83
CA ARG A 261 29.73 -10.05 7.75
C ARG A 261 30.57 -9.23 6.77
N SER A 262 31.89 -9.22 6.90
CA SER A 262 32.78 -8.42 6.04
C SER A 262 32.66 -8.75 4.55
N LEU A 263 32.43 -10.02 4.20
CA LEU A 263 32.22 -10.43 2.81
C LEU A 263 30.84 -10.03 2.27
N LEU A 264 29.78 -10.07 3.09
CA LEU A 264 28.46 -9.55 2.70
C LEU A 264 28.48 -8.03 2.54
N ASP A 265 29.18 -7.31 3.42
CA ASP A 265 29.32 -5.85 3.31
C ASP A 265 30.08 -5.41 2.06
N ALA A 266 31.09 -6.19 1.63
CA ALA A 266 31.76 -6.03 0.34
C ALA A 266 30.86 -6.36 -0.87
N GLY A 267 29.74 -7.05 -0.65
CA GLY A 267 28.72 -7.37 -1.65
C GLY A 267 28.88 -8.72 -2.35
N PHE A 268 29.63 -9.67 -1.77
CA PHE A 268 29.71 -11.05 -2.31
C PHE A 268 28.44 -11.84 -2.00
N SER A 269 28.09 -12.85 -2.82
CA SER A 269 26.86 -13.62 -2.63
C SER A 269 26.93 -14.54 -1.40
N THR A 270 25.81 -14.73 -0.72
CA THR A 270 25.70 -15.66 0.43
C THR A 270 26.21 -17.07 0.10
N LYS A 271 26.10 -17.51 -1.17
CA LYS A 271 26.63 -18.79 -1.66
C LYS A 271 28.16 -18.83 -1.67
N LEU A 272 28.82 -17.78 -2.16
CA LEU A 272 30.29 -17.68 -2.13
C LEU A 272 30.80 -17.46 -0.71
N VAL A 273 30.14 -16.61 0.09
CA VAL A 273 30.50 -16.36 1.49
C VAL A 273 30.43 -17.64 2.33
N ARG A 274 29.35 -18.43 2.21
CA ARG A 274 29.26 -19.75 2.86
C ARG A 274 30.39 -20.68 2.42
N THR A 275 30.66 -20.77 1.11
CA THR A 275 31.74 -21.61 0.57
C THR A 275 33.13 -21.25 1.14
N LEU A 276 33.39 -19.97 1.43
CA LEU A 276 34.62 -19.52 2.07
C LEU A 276 34.62 -19.81 3.59
N VAL A 277 33.55 -19.48 4.31
CA VAL A 277 33.46 -19.74 5.76
C VAL A 277 33.52 -21.23 6.09
N GLU A 278 32.98 -22.10 5.23
CA GLU A 278 33.05 -23.56 5.34
C GLU A 278 34.44 -24.15 5.08
N ARG A 279 35.37 -23.36 4.53
CA ARG A 279 36.77 -23.74 4.27
C ARG A 279 37.77 -23.03 5.19
N LEU A 280 37.30 -22.13 6.05
CA LEU A 280 38.13 -21.34 6.95
C LEU A 280 38.86 -22.25 7.96
N PRO A 281 40.20 -22.22 8.07
CA PRO A 281 40.92 -23.00 9.07
C PRO A 281 40.58 -22.59 10.51
N GLU A 282 40.51 -23.57 11.40
CA GLU A 282 40.20 -23.36 12.82
C GLU A 282 41.26 -22.51 13.55
N GLY A 283 40.85 -21.79 14.59
CA GLY A 283 41.74 -21.04 15.48
C GLY A 283 42.26 -19.70 14.95
N MET A 284 41.89 -19.27 13.73
CA MET A 284 42.26 -17.96 13.20
C MET A 284 41.63 -16.78 13.97
N THR A 285 42.33 -15.63 13.99
CA THR A 285 41.73 -14.34 14.40
C THR A 285 40.88 -13.76 13.26
N PRO A 286 39.98 -12.79 13.51
CA PRO A 286 39.17 -12.16 12.45
C PRO A 286 40.03 -11.55 11.31
N GLU A 287 41.17 -10.96 11.65
CA GLU A 287 42.09 -10.33 10.70
C GLU A 287 42.82 -11.39 9.85
N ALA A 288 43.23 -12.50 10.48
CA ALA A 288 43.83 -13.63 9.79
C ALA A 288 42.81 -14.33 8.87
N ALA A 289 41.56 -14.47 9.31
CA ALA A 289 40.47 -15.04 8.52
C ALA A 289 40.12 -14.17 7.29
N LEU A 290 40.10 -12.84 7.45
CA LEU A 290 39.91 -11.91 6.33
C LEU A 290 41.08 -11.95 5.34
N SER A 291 42.32 -12.01 5.84
CA SER A 291 43.53 -12.16 5.01
C SER A 291 43.56 -13.48 4.24
N TRP A 292 43.15 -14.58 4.87
CA TRP A 292 42.97 -15.89 4.22
C TRP A 292 41.90 -15.82 3.12
N ALA A 293 40.71 -15.32 3.42
CA ALA A 293 39.61 -15.24 2.46
C ALA A 293 39.92 -14.28 1.28
N ARG A 294 40.66 -13.20 1.53
CA ARG A 294 41.24 -12.34 0.49
C ARG A 294 42.09 -13.16 -0.47
N ASN A 295 42.99 -14.01 0.06
CA ASN A 295 43.90 -14.78 -0.78
C ASN A 295 43.19 -15.90 -1.56
N GLU A 296 42.16 -16.55 -0.98
CA GLU A 296 41.26 -17.45 -1.71
C GLU A 296 40.55 -16.73 -2.85
N LEU A 297 39.97 -15.55 -2.59
CA LEU A 297 39.30 -14.74 -3.60
C LEU A 297 40.25 -14.29 -4.72
N VAL A 298 41.48 -13.87 -4.39
CA VAL A 298 42.51 -13.51 -5.37
C VAL A 298 42.94 -14.72 -6.21
N THR A 299 42.98 -15.92 -5.61
CA THR A 299 43.33 -17.18 -6.30
C THR A 299 42.19 -17.66 -7.22
N HIS A 300 40.94 -17.38 -6.87
CA HIS A 300 39.76 -17.88 -7.58
C HIS A 300 39.04 -16.84 -8.47
N LEU A 301 39.40 -15.56 -8.41
CA LEU A 301 38.91 -14.52 -9.32
C LEU A 301 39.64 -14.63 -10.68
N PRO A 302 38.97 -15.12 -11.74
CA PRO A 302 39.63 -15.31 -13.04
C PRO A 302 39.95 -13.95 -13.67
N VAL A 303 41.21 -13.73 -14.03
CA VAL A 303 41.69 -12.55 -14.77
C VAL A 303 42.56 -13.00 -15.95
N LEU A 304 42.67 -12.15 -16.96
CA LEU A 304 43.58 -12.37 -18.09
C LEU A 304 45.04 -12.39 -17.60
N ARG A 305 45.85 -13.36 -18.03
CA ARG A 305 47.19 -13.59 -17.45
C ARG A 305 48.23 -12.61 -17.96
N SER A 306 48.17 -12.27 -19.26
CA SER A 306 48.90 -11.14 -19.83
C SER A 306 48.03 -10.40 -20.83
N GLU A 307 48.24 -9.09 -20.93
CA GLU A 307 47.76 -8.26 -22.02
C GLU A 307 48.14 -8.83 -23.40
N ASP A 308 49.28 -9.53 -23.49
CA ASP A 308 49.75 -10.18 -24.71
C ASP A 308 48.79 -11.27 -25.23
N GLU A 309 48.03 -11.94 -24.35
CA GLU A 309 47.02 -12.94 -24.75
C GLU A 309 45.84 -12.31 -25.53
N PHE A 310 45.54 -11.03 -25.25
CA PHE A 310 44.56 -10.24 -25.99
C PHE A 310 45.18 -9.59 -27.23
N LEU A 311 46.39 -9.01 -27.08
CA LEU A 311 47.11 -8.36 -28.19
C LEU A 311 47.64 -9.34 -29.25
N ALA A 312 47.70 -10.65 -28.96
CA ALA A 312 48.02 -11.70 -29.92
C ALA A 312 47.14 -11.64 -31.20
N GLY A 313 45.90 -11.14 -31.07
CA GLY A 313 45.03 -10.84 -32.19
C GLY A 313 43.70 -11.61 -32.18
N GLY A 314 42.83 -11.24 -33.12
CA GLY A 314 41.51 -11.84 -33.32
C GLY A 314 40.39 -10.83 -33.51
N VAL A 315 39.16 -11.35 -33.64
CA VAL A 315 37.94 -10.57 -33.68
C VAL A 315 37.28 -10.63 -32.31
N TYR A 316 37.04 -9.48 -31.69
CA TYR A 316 36.40 -9.37 -30.37
C TYR A 316 35.10 -8.57 -30.48
N ALA A 317 34.02 -9.06 -29.89
CA ALA A 317 32.75 -8.35 -29.82
C ALA A 317 32.39 -8.01 -28.38
N LEU A 318 32.17 -6.73 -28.08
CA LEU A 318 31.66 -6.32 -26.77
C LEU A 318 30.14 -6.52 -26.76
N VAL A 319 29.65 -7.40 -25.89
CA VAL A 319 28.23 -7.76 -25.74
C VAL A 319 27.73 -7.39 -24.35
N GLY A 320 26.42 -7.23 -24.18
CA GLY A 320 25.79 -6.88 -22.90
C GLY A 320 24.71 -5.79 -23.01
N PRO A 321 24.03 -5.46 -21.90
CA PRO A 321 22.85 -4.58 -21.89
C PRO A 321 23.04 -3.16 -22.41
N THR A 322 21.93 -2.41 -22.44
CA THR A 322 21.94 -0.95 -22.63
C THR A 322 22.68 -0.26 -21.48
N GLY A 323 23.31 0.89 -21.75
CA GLY A 323 23.93 1.73 -20.71
C GLY A 323 25.23 1.22 -20.06
N VAL A 324 25.65 -0.05 -20.25
CA VAL A 324 26.85 -0.63 -19.59
C VAL A 324 28.19 -0.10 -20.12
N GLY A 325 28.19 0.79 -21.12
CA GLY A 325 29.39 1.49 -21.60
C GLY A 325 30.17 0.80 -22.72
N LYS A 326 29.55 -0.07 -23.53
CA LYS A 326 30.21 -0.85 -24.59
C LYS A 326 30.97 0.02 -25.61
N THR A 327 30.30 1.00 -26.24
CA THR A 327 30.92 1.92 -27.22
C THR A 327 32.17 2.62 -26.66
N THR A 328 32.09 3.12 -25.43
CA THR A 328 33.21 3.81 -24.76
C THR A 328 34.34 2.85 -24.38
N THR A 329 34.00 1.63 -23.92
CA THR A 329 34.98 0.57 -23.62
C THR A 329 35.72 0.14 -24.87
N LEU A 330 35.03 0.02 -26.00
CA LEU A 330 35.63 -0.33 -27.29
C LEU A 330 36.56 0.77 -27.80
N ALA A 331 36.20 2.05 -27.65
CA ALA A 331 37.08 3.16 -28.00
C ALA A 331 38.38 3.16 -27.17
N LYS A 332 38.31 2.81 -25.88
CA LYS A 332 39.48 2.65 -25.01
C LYS A 332 40.35 1.45 -25.40
N LEU A 333 39.74 0.30 -25.68
CA LEU A 333 40.45 -0.87 -26.22
C LEU A 333 41.14 -0.55 -27.54
N ALA A 334 40.46 0.12 -28.46
CA ALA A 334 41.00 0.53 -29.74
C ALA A 334 42.24 1.42 -29.54
N ALA A 335 42.14 2.47 -28.72
CA ALA A 335 43.26 3.36 -28.43
C ALA A 335 44.46 2.62 -27.81
N ARG A 336 44.18 1.67 -26.90
CA ARG A 336 45.19 0.83 -26.26
C ARG A 336 45.84 -0.15 -27.23
N CYS A 337 45.10 -0.69 -28.20
CA CYS A 337 45.64 -1.51 -29.29
C CYS A 337 46.48 -0.66 -30.26
N VAL A 338 45.99 0.53 -30.65
CA VAL A 338 46.70 1.48 -31.53
C VAL A 338 48.05 1.86 -30.93
N ALA A 339 48.13 2.10 -29.62
CA ALA A 339 49.35 2.43 -28.90
C ALA A 339 50.36 1.27 -28.75
N ARG A 340 49.95 0.03 -29.05
CA ARG A 340 50.79 -1.19 -28.95
C ARG A 340 51.18 -1.76 -30.30
N GLU A 341 50.22 -1.84 -31.23
CA GLU A 341 50.32 -2.54 -32.53
C GLU A 341 50.34 -1.59 -33.72
N GLY A 342 50.04 -0.30 -33.51
CA GLY A 342 49.83 0.69 -34.56
C GLY A 342 48.42 0.65 -35.17
N ARG A 343 47.92 1.81 -35.61
CA ARG A 343 46.54 1.96 -36.10
C ARG A 343 46.19 1.07 -37.31
N GLU A 344 47.17 0.79 -38.17
CA GLU A 344 46.96 -0.04 -39.37
C GLU A 344 46.63 -1.50 -39.03
N GLN A 345 46.92 -1.95 -37.80
CA GLN A 345 46.60 -3.30 -37.30
C GLN A 345 45.22 -3.40 -36.64
N VAL A 346 44.51 -2.28 -36.46
CA VAL A 346 43.24 -2.21 -35.75
C VAL A 346 42.11 -1.87 -36.73
N ALA A 347 40.94 -2.47 -36.54
CA ALA A 347 39.70 -2.03 -37.16
C ALA A 347 38.57 -1.97 -36.14
N MET A 348 37.66 -1.00 -36.33
CA MET A 348 36.43 -0.90 -35.55
C MET A 348 35.21 -1.18 -36.42
N LEU A 349 34.24 -1.87 -35.82
CA LEU A 349 32.94 -2.22 -36.38
C LEU A 349 31.86 -1.86 -35.35
N THR A 350 30.66 -1.55 -35.82
CA THR A 350 29.47 -1.48 -34.95
C THR A 350 28.28 -2.16 -35.59
N THR A 351 27.54 -2.93 -34.79
CA THR A 351 26.19 -3.41 -35.13
C THR A 351 25.09 -2.55 -34.50
N ASP A 352 25.43 -1.50 -33.74
CA ASP A 352 24.44 -0.64 -33.08
C ASP A 352 23.82 0.39 -34.02
N ASN A 353 23.03 -0.12 -34.97
CA ASN A 353 22.28 0.68 -35.94
C ASN A 353 20.91 1.15 -35.38
N PHE A 354 20.57 0.78 -34.13
CA PHE A 354 19.30 1.14 -33.50
C PHE A 354 19.40 2.41 -32.65
N ARG A 355 20.55 2.66 -32.02
CA ARG A 355 20.78 3.86 -31.20
C ARG A 355 21.22 5.05 -32.06
N ILE A 356 20.38 6.08 -32.12
CA ILE A 356 20.71 7.38 -32.76
C ILE A 356 22.06 7.89 -32.21
N GLY A 357 22.99 8.22 -33.10
CA GLY A 357 24.31 8.75 -32.75
C GLY A 357 25.38 7.71 -32.43
N ALA A 358 25.08 6.39 -32.42
CA ALA A 358 26.06 5.37 -32.03
C ALA A 358 27.18 5.17 -33.06
N LEU A 359 26.85 5.18 -34.36
CA LEU A 359 27.84 5.11 -35.43
C LEU A 359 28.70 6.37 -35.46
N GLU A 360 28.06 7.54 -35.34
CA GLU A 360 28.70 8.85 -35.32
C GLU A 360 29.68 8.98 -34.14
N GLN A 361 29.27 8.53 -32.95
CA GLN A 361 30.12 8.47 -31.76
C GLN A 361 31.36 7.59 -31.99
N LEU A 362 31.20 6.40 -32.59
CA LEU A 362 32.33 5.52 -32.89
C LEU A 362 33.24 6.08 -34.00
N GLN A 363 32.67 6.76 -35.00
CA GLN A 363 33.42 7.44 -36.06
C GLN A 363 34.23 8.65 -35.53
N ILE A 364 33.72 9.38 -34.52
CA ILE A 364 34.48 10.44 -33.83
C ILE A 364 35.72 9.85 -33.16
N TYR A 365 35.56 8.78 -32.37
CA TYR A 365 36.69 8.06 -31.77
C TYR A 365 37.66 7.51 -32.83
N GLY A 366 37.15 6.91 -33.91
CA GLY A 366 37.96 6.42 -35.02
C GLY A 366 38.79 7.51 -35.70
N ARG A 367 38.20 8.68 -35.94
CA ARG A 367 38.88 9.85 -36.52
C ARG A 367 40.01 10.36 -35.61
N LEU A 368 39.81 10.38 -34.30
CA LEU A 368 40.83 10.78 -33.33
C LEU A 368 42.02 9.80 -33.28
N MET A 369 41.78 8.50 -33.49
CA MET A 369 42.82 7.47 -33.48
C MET A 369 43.43 7.17 -34.86
N GLY A 370 42.83 7.66 -35.94
CA GLY A 370 43.15 7.24 -37.31
C GLY A 370 42.74 5.80 -37.63
N VAL A 371 41.73 5.24 -36.95
CA VAL A 371 41.21 3.89 -37.16
C VAL A 371 39.81 3.97 -37.79
N PRO A 372 39.56 3.33 -38.95
CA PRO A 372 38.25 3.37 -39.60
C PRO A 372 37.20 2.57 -38.81
N ALA A 373 36.00 3.15 -38.70
CA ALA A 373 34.84 2.57 -38.05
C ALA A 373 33.73 2.31 -39.09
N HIS A 374 33.27 1.06 -39.21
CA HIS A 374 32.27 0.65 -40.21
C HIS A 374 30.97 0.18 -39.52
N SER A 375 29.82 0.49 -40.11
CA SER A 375 28.51 -0.06 -39.71
C SER A 375 28.32 -1.45 -40.33
N VAL A 376 27.63 -2.33 -39.61
CA VAL A 376 27.33 -3.70 -40.00
C VAL A 376 25.87 -4.00 -39.70
N ARG A 377 25.09 -4.43 -40.69
CA ARG A 377 23.64 -4.67 -40.54
C ARG A 377 23.28 -6.11 -40.17
N ASP A 378 23.99 -7.08 -40.75
CA ASP A 378 23.67 -8.51 -40.64
C ASP A 378 24.93 -9.40 -40.69
N ALA A 379 24.76 -10.71 -40.46
CA ALA A 379 25.87 -11.67 -40.42
C ALA A 379 26.59 -11.87 -41.78
N GLY A 380 25.90 -11.64 -42.91
CA GLY A 380 26.47 -11.72 -44.25
C GLY A 380 27.30 -10.48 -44.60
N GLU A 381 26.86 -9.30 -44.18
CA GLU A 381 27.66 -8.07 -44.22
C GLU A 381 28.87 -8.13 -43.30
N LEU A 382 28.69 -8.63 -42.06
CA LEU A 382 29.79 -8.86 -41.12
C LEU A 382 30.86 -9.78 -41.73
N ARG A 383 30.43 -10.87 -42.38
CA ARG A 383 31.31 -11.83 -43.04
C ARG A 383 32.08 -11.22 -44.22
N ARG A 384 31.44 -10.38 -45.04
CA ARG A 384 32.10 -9.66 -46.15
C ARG A 384 33.17 -8.71 -45.61
N ILE A 385 32.80 -7.82 -44.67
CA ILE A 385 33.71 -6.83 -44.12
C ILE A 385 34.88 -7.50 -43.36
N LEU A 386 34.64 -8.59 -42.62
CA LEU A 386 35.71 -9.35 -41.97
C LEU A 386 36.66 -10.06 -42.95
N ALA A 387 36.26 -10.32 -44.19
CA ALA A 387 37.16 -10.77 -45.25
C ALA A 387 37.94 -9.60 -45.86
N GLU A 388 37.25 -8.50 -46.19
CA GLU A 388 37.82 -7.27 -46.78
C GLU A 388 38.84 -6.56 -45.86
N LEU A 389 38.67 -6.65 -44.53
CA LEU A 389 39.60 -6.07 -43.55
C LEU A 389 41.01 -6.70 -43.56
N GLY A 390 41.22 -7.81 -44.28
CA GLY A 390 42.54 -8.33 -44.62
C GLY A 390 43.32 -8.89 -43.43
N SER A 391 44.61 -8.54 -43.36
CA SER A 391 45.58 -9.05 -42.38
C SER A 391 45.67 -8.24 -41.08
N ARG A 392 44.64 -7.46 -40.74
CA ARG A 392 44.62 -6.67 -39.49
C ARG A 392 44.62 -7.58 -38.27
N LYS A 393 45.57 -7.36 -37.36
CA LYS A 393 45.75 -8.18 -36.15
C LYS A 393 44.53 -8.19 -35.23
N ILE A 394 43.87 -7.04 -35.03
CA ILE A 394 42.80 -6.87 -34.05
C ILE A 394 41.58 -6.21 -34.70
N VAL A 395 40.41 -6.82 -34.55
CA VAL A 395 39.12 -6.25 -34.97
C VAL A 395 38.19 -6.17 -33.77
N LEU A 396 37.64 -4.99 -33.51
CA LEU A 396 36.75 -4.73 -32.37
C LEU A 396 35.34 -4.40 -32.87
N ILE A 397 34.33 -5.13 -32.38
CA ILE A 397 32.91 -4.96 -32.73
C ILE A 397 32.15 -4.40 -31.51
N ASP A 398 31.56 -3.21 -31.68
CA ASP A 398 30.54 -2.68 -30.77
C ASP A 398 29.17 -3.24 -31.15
N THR A 399 28.28 -3.45 -30.17
CA THR A 399 26.98 -4.08 -30.42
C THR A 399 25.85 -3.34 -29.73
N THR A 400 24.64 -3.49 -30.27
CA THR A 400 23.40 -2.97 -29.65
C THR A 400 23.28 -3.43 -28.20
N GLY A 401 22.84 -2.54 -27.31
CA GLY A 401 22.45 -2.91 -25.96
C GLY A 401 21.13 -3.66 -25.96
N ILE A 402 21.13 -4.92 -25.53
CA ILE A 402 19.94 -5.78 -25.50
C ILE A 402 19.69 -6.22 -24.05
N SER A 403 18.46 -6.13 -23.56
CA SER A 403 18.13 -6.62 -22.21
C SER A 403 18.38 -8.13 -22.12
N GLN A 404 18.90 -8.58 -20.99
CA GLN A 404 19.12 -10.00 -20.69
C GLN A 404 17.84 -10.86 -20.70
N ARG A 405 16.66 -10.22 -20.70
CA ARG A 405 15.35 -10.87 -20.79
C ARG A 405 14.74 -10.83 -22.21
N ASP A 406 15.43 -10.24 -23.18
CA ASP A 406 14.99 -10.15 -24.58
C ASP A 406 15.49 -11.36 -25.39
N ARG A 407 14.67 -11.83 -26.35
CA ARG A 407 15.02 -12.92 -27.27
C ARG A 407 16.16 -12.52 -28.22
N GLN A 408 16.31 -11.23 -28.51
CA GLN A 408 17.38 -10.71 -29.37
C GLN A 408 18.80 -11.02 -28.85
N VAL A 409 19.00 -11.38 -27.58
CA VAL A 409 20.31 -11.83 -27.05
C VAL A 409 20.81 -13.08 -27.81
N ALA A 410 19.91 -14.03 -28.10
CA ALA A 410 20.24 -15.23 -28.86
C ALA A 410 20.48 -14.92 -30.35
N GLU A 411 19.73 -13.97 -30.91
CA GLU A 411 19.87 -13.51 -32.30
C GLU A 411 21.22 -12.78 -32.52
N GLN A 412 21.62 -11.91 -31.58
CA GLN A 412 22.94 -11.26 -31.57
C GLN A 412 24.07 -12.30 -31.46
N ALA A 413 23.94 -13.30 -30.58
CA ALA A 413 24.91 -14.39 -30.48
C ALA A 413 25.03 -15.17 -31.79
N ALA A 414 23.89 -15.55 -32.40
CA ALA A 414 23.85 -16.26 -33.68
C ALA A 414 24.44 -15.42 -34.84
N MET A 415 24.20 -14.11 -34.89
CA MET A 415 24.81 -13.21 -35.88
C MET A 415 26.34 -13.21 -35.77
N LEU A 416 26.88 -13.08 -34.56
CA LEU A 416 28.33 -13.06 -34.32
C LEU A 416 28.98 -14.41 -34.60
N CYS A 417 28.33 -15.54 -34.28
CA CYS A 417 28.85 -16.87 -34.59
C CYS A 417 28.85 -17.16 -36.12
N ASN A 418 27.89 -16.60 -36.86
CA ASN A 418 27.81 -16.75 -38.32
C ASN A 418 28.73 -15.79 -39.11
N ALA A 419 29.59 -15.03 -38.43
CA ALA A 419 30.50 -14.04 -39.02
C ALA A 419 31.60 -14.63 -39.93
N GLY A 420 31.81 -15.95 -39.95
CA GLY A 420 32.79 -16.63 -40.83
C GLY A 420 34.26 -16.51 -40.41
N LYS A 421 34.56 -15.78 -39.33
CA LYS A 421 35.78 -15.89 -38.51
C LYS A 421 35.35 -16.07 -37.05
N PRO A 422 36.13 -16.75 -36.18
CA PRO A 422 35.78 -16.87 -34.76
C PRO A 422 35.71 -15.49 -34.09
N VAL A 423 34.57 -15.19 -33.44
CA VAL A 423 34.33 -13.91 -32.74
C VAL A 423 34.31 -14.13 -31.24
N ARG A 424 35.36 -13.68 -30.55
CA ARG A 424 35.49 -13.76 -29.09
C ARG A 424 34.54 -12.74 -28.44
N ARG A 425 33.42 -13.22 -27.90
CA ARG A 425 32.43 -12.39 -27.20
C ARG A 425 32.95 -12.01 -25.82
N LEU A 426 33.03 -10.71 -25.50
CA LEU A 426 33.41 -10.19 -24.19
C LEU A 426 32.20 -9.50 -23.55
N LEU A 427 31.77 -10.01 -22.40
CA LEU A 427 30.59 -9.50 -21.70
C LEU A 427 30.92 -8.24 -20.88
N VAL A 428 30.27 -7.13 -21.16
CA VAL A 428 30.48 -5.87 -20.44
C VAL A 428 29.53 -5.79 -19.23
N LEU A 429 30.11 -5.84 -18.04
CA LEU A 429 29.39 -5.87 -16.75
C LEU A 429 29.51 -4.53 -16.03
N ASN A 430 28.37 -3.95 -15.63
CA ASN A 430 28.33 -2.70 -14.86
C ASN A 430 28.60 -2.96 -13.37
N ALA A 431 29.70 -2.44 -12.80
CA ALA A 431 30.00 -2.57 -11.37
C ALA A 431 28.94 -1.95 -10.44
N ALA A 432 28.18 -0.96 -10.92
CA ALA A 432 27.12 -0.30 -10.16
C ALA A 432 25.75 -1.02 -10.24
N SER A 433 25.65 -2.16 -10.94
CA SER A 433 24.42 -2.97 -11.00
C SER A 433 24.28 -3.90 -9.78
N GLN A 434 23.03 -4.24 -9.44
CA GLN A 434 22.71 -5.22 -8.41
C GLN A 434 23.20 -6.64 -8.80
N GLY A 435 23.51 -7.46 -7.80
CA GLY A 435 24.05 -8.81 -7.99
C GLY A 435 23.13 -9.72 -8.82
N ASP A 436 21.84 -9.74 -8.52
CA ASP A 436 20.88 -10.60 -9.24
C ASP A 436 20.75 -10.19 -10.72
N THR A 437 20.78 -8.88 -11.01
CA THR A 437 20.81 -8.35 -12.38
C THR A 437 22.10 -8.74 -13.10
N LEU A 438 23.25 -8.73 -12.42
CA LEU A 438 24.52 -9.19 -12.97
C LEU A 438 24.51 -10.71 -13.21
N ASP A 439 23.83 -11.48 -12.36
CA ASP A 439 23.66 -12.93 -12.51
C ASP A 439 22.76 -13.28 -13.70
N GLU A 440 21.62 -12.61 -13.87
CA GLU A 440 20.77 -12.77 -15.06
C GLU A 440 21.54 -12.42 -16.34
N VAL A 441 22.30 -11.32 -16.34
CA VAL A 441 23.11 -10.88 -17.49
C VAL A 441 24.19 -11.93 -17.82
N ALA A 442 24.91 -12.43 -16.82
CA ALA A 442 25.90 -13.48 -17.00
C ALA A 442 25.28 -14.81 -17.43
N HIS A 443 24.08 -15.17 -16.97
CA HIS A 443 23.39 -16.38 -17.39
C HIS A 443 22.89 -16.28 -18.84
N ALA A 444 22.19 -15.20 -19.19
CA ALA A 444 21.55 -15.03 -20.51
C ALA A 444 22.57 -14.89 -21.66
N TYR A 445 23.65 -14.11 -21.46
CA TYR A 445 24.66 -13.93 -22.51
C TYR A 445 25.58 -15.14 -22.70
N ARG A 446 25.64 -16.06 -21.73
CA ARG A 446 26.38 -17.32 -21.86
C ARG A 446 25.57 -18.40 -22.55
N ASN A 447 24.30 -18.57 -22.17
CA ASN A 447 23.39 -19.60 -22.69
C ASN A 447 22.85 -19.31 -24.12
N GLY A 448 23.64 -18.64 -24.96
CA GLY A 448 23.31 -18.37 -26.37
C GLY A 448 23.68 -19.53 -27.30
N VAL A 449 23.31 -19.41 -28.57
CA VAL A 449 23.72 -20.36 -29.62
C VAL A 449 25.15 -20.07 -30.06
N GLY A 450 26.08 -20.99 -29.79
CA GLY A 450 27.47 -20.92 -30.26
C GLY A 450 28.50 -21.19 -29.16
N GLU A 451 29.70 -20.63 -29.32
CA GLU A 451 30.74 -20.64 -28.28
C GLU A 451 30.34 -19.71 -27.11
N ASP A 452 30.71 -20.09 -25.87
CA ASP A 452 30.52 -19.27 -24.67
C ASP A 452 31.28 -17.93 -24.76
N VAL A 453 31.00 -16.98 -23.89
CA VAL A 453 31.76 -15.72 -23.84
C VAL A 453 33.20 -15.99 -23.39
N ALA A 454 34.17 -15.37 -24.06
CA ALA A 454 35.60 -15.58 -23.79
C ALA A 454 36.05 -14.95 -22.44
N GLY A 455 35.26 -14.01 -21.92
CA GLY A 455 35.53 -13.29 -20.68
C GLY A 455 34.63 -12.08 -20.52
N CYS A 456 34.97 -11.20 -19.58
CA CYS A 456 34.23 -9.98 -19.30
C CYS A 456 35.13 -8.75 -19.14
N ILE A 457 34.50 -7.58 -19.18
CA ILE A 457 35.11 -6.29 -18.82
C ILE A 457 34.17 -5.62 -17.82
N ILE A 458 34.71 -5.22 -16.67
CA ILE A 458 33.92 -4.55 -15.63
C ILE A 458 34.02 -3.04 -15.83
N THR A 459 32.88 -2.35 -15.93
CA THR A 459 32.79 -0.90 -16.17
C THR A 459 32.21 -0.15 -14.99
N LYS A 460 32.37 1.18 -14.98
CA LYS A 460 31.78 2.08 -13.98
C LYS A 460 32.26 1.82 -12.53
N LEU A 461 33.53 1.45 -12.35
CA LEU A 461 34.16 1.26 -11.01
C LEU A 461 34.32 2.58 -10.22
N ASP A 462 33.95 3.70 -10.83
CA ASP A 462 33.84 5.05 -10.28
C ASP A 462 32.40 5.42 -9.86
N GLU A 463 31.38 4.80 -10.47
CA GLU A 463 29.97 4.95 -10.05
C GLU A 463 29.55 3.91 -9.01
N ALA A 464 30.29 2.80 -8.89
CA ALA A 464 29.95 1.68 -8.02
C ALA A 464 30.21 1.97 -6.53
N THR A 465 29.23 1.66 -5.67
CA THR A 465 29.37 1.76 -4.20
C THR A 465 30.01 0.53 -3.57
N ARG A 466 30.03 -0.61 -4.28
CA ARG A 466 30.68 -1.88 -3.91
C ARG A 466 31.14 -2.58 -5.19
N LEU A 467 32.15 -3.44 -5.11
CA LEU A 467 32.59 -4.27 -6.24
C LEU A 467 32.27 -5.76 -6.09
N GLY A 468 31.98 -6.24 -4.87
CA GLY A 468 31.82 -7.67 -4.57
C GLY A 468 30.83 -8.38 -5.49
N ALA A 469 29.70 -7.76 -5.84
CA ALA A 469 28.69 -8.36 -6.71
C ALA A 469 29.19 -8.68 -8.14
N ALA A 470 30.03 -7.81 -8.70
CA ALA A 470 30.60 -8.01 -10.04
C ALA A 470 31.73 -9.06 -10.01
N LEU A 471 32.54 -9.08 -8.94
CA LEU A 471 33.62 -10.05 -8.75
C LEU A 471 33.07 -11.45 -8.41
N ASP A 472 32.04 -11.52 -7.57
CA ASP A 472 31.24 -12.71 -7.27
C ASP A 472 30.64 -13.32 -8.55
N THR A 473 30.05 -12.49 -9.41
CA THR A 473 29.52 -12.92 -10.71
C THR A 473 30.65 -13.49 -11.59
N ALA A 474 31.80 -12.81 -11.67
CA ALA A 474 32.95 -13.29 -12.44
C ALA A 474 33.51 -14.63 -11.93
N ILE A 475 33.60 -14.80 -10.60
CA ILE A 475 34.00 -16.07 -9.96
C ILE A 475 33.00 -17.19 -10.28
N ARG A 476 31.71 -16.98 -9.99
CA ARG A 476 30.68 -18.03 -10.09
C ARG A 476 30.39 -18.45 -11.52
N HIS A 477 30.42 -17.52 -12.47
CA HIS A 477 30.28 -17.82 -13.91
C HIS A 477 31.60 -18.17 -14.60
N ARG A 478 32.74 -18.12 -13.88
CA ARG A 478 34.09 -18.37 -14.39
C ARG A 478 34.44 -17.49 -15.60
N LEU A 479 34.11 -16.20 -15.53
CA LEU A 479 34.34 -15.21 -16.59
C LEU A 479 35.68 -14.50 -16.38
N PRO A 480 36.75 -14.78 -17.16
CA PRO A 480 37.99 -14.04 -17.03
C PRO A 480 37.78 -12.55 -17.22
N ILE A 481 38.12 -11.74 -16.22
CA ILE A 481 38.09 -10.29 -16.36
C ILE A 481 39.33 -9.90 -17.17
N HIS A 482 39.12 -9.28 -18.34
CA HIS A 482 40.23 -8.78 -19.15
C HIS A 482 40.69 -7.40 -18.64
N TYR A 483 39.74 -6.49 -18.45
CA TYR A 483 40.00 -5.09 -18.12
C TYR A 483 38.97 -4.54 -17.14
N MET A 484 39.31 -3.42 -16.51
CA MET A 484 38.40 -2.60 -15.73
C MET A 484 38.38 -1.14 -16.23
N SER A 485 37.21 -0.51 -16.23
CA SER A 485 37.02 0.90 -16.63
C SER A 485 36.65 1.76 -15.42
N VAL A 486 37.60 2.60 -14.99
CA VAL A 486 37.56 3.45 -13.79
C VAL A 486 37.09 4.90 -14.06
N GLY A 487 36.15 5.05 -15.00
CA GLY A 487 35.51 6.32 -15.35
C GLY A 487 35.61 6.70 -16.82
N GLN A 488 35.29 7.96 -17.14
CA GLN A 488 34.79 8.31 -18.47
C GLN A 488 35.85 8.70 -19.51
N LYS A 489 37.08 9.09 -19.12
CA LYS A 489 38.11 9.54 -20.08
C LYS A 489 38.64 8.40 -20.96
N VAL A 490 38.99 8.73 -22.20
CA VAL A 490 39.46 7.81 -23.23
C VAL A 490 40.78 8.38 -23.79
N PRO A 491 41.91 7.64 -23.72
CA PRO A 491 42.04 6.24 -23.30
C PRO A 491 42.18 5.98 -21.79
N GLU A 492 42.41 7.02 -20.98
CA GLU A 492 43.19 6.92 -19.73
C GLU A 492 42.52 6.07 -18.64
N HIS A 493 41.19 6.09 -18.54
CA HIS A 493 40.47 5.39 -17.47
C HIS A 493 40.23 3.91 -17.82
N MET A 494 41.27 3.16 -18.21
CA MET A 494 41.20 1.72 -18.49
C MET A 494 42.46 0.96 -18.06
N GLU A 495 42.27 0.02 -17.14
CA GLU A 495 43.34 -0.74 -16.49
C GLU A 495 43.18 -2.24 -16.82
N LEU A 496 44.31 -2.95 -16.95
CA LEU A 496 44.33 -4.42 -17.06
C LEU A 496 43.81 -5.01 -15.74
N ALA A 497 42.95 -6.02 -15.81
CA ALA A 497 42.37 -6.61 -14.61
C ALA A 497 43.43 -7.34 -13.77
N ARG A 498 43.53 -6.99 -12.49
CA ARG A 498 44.40 -7.63 -11.50
C ARG A 498 43.57 -8.12 -10.34
N ALA A 499 43.67 -9.41 -10.03
CA ALA A 499 42.84 -10.04 -9.02
C ALA A 499 43.08 -9.46 -7.61
N ASP A 500 44.33 -9.22 -7.25
CA ASP A 500 44.72 -8.58 -5.99
C ASP A 500 44.15 -7.16 -5.88
N VAL A 501 44.39 -6.31 -6.88
CA VAL A 501 43.90 -4.92 -6.93
C VAL A 501 42.37 -4.86 -6.86
N LEU A 502 41.65 -5.75 -7.55
CA LEU A 502 40.18 -5.78 -7.54
C LEU A 502 39.61 -6.19 -6.17
N ILE A 503 40.21 -7.18 -5.51
CA ILE A 503 39.78 -7.64 -4.18
C ILE A 503 40.14 -6.62 -3.09
N ASP A 504 41.34 -6.02 -3.13
CA ASP A 504 41.73 -4.94 -2.21
C ASP A 504 40.83 -3.71 -2.36
N ARG A 505 40.46 -3.36 -3.60
CA ARG A 505 39.51 -2.27 -3.87
C ARG A 505 38.10 -2.61 -3.37
N ALA A 506 37.66 -3.88 -3.47
CA ALA A 506 36.37 -4.31 -2.94
C ALA A 506 36.30 -4.17 -1.41
N PHE A 507 37.34 -4.57 -0.68
CA PHE A 507 37.39 -4.43 0.79
C PHE A 507 37.56 -2.98 1.25
N SER A 508 38.48 -2.22 0.66
CA SER A 508 38.71 -0.81 1.06
C SER A 508 37.54 0.15 0.74
N MET A 509 36.57 -0.29 -0.06
CA MET A 509 35.30 0.43 -0.25
C MET A 509 34.30 0.21 0.90
N VAL A 510 34.37 -0.93 1.62
CA VAL A 510 33.54 -1.20 2.81
C VAL A 510 33.91 -0.26 3.95
N GLU A 511 35.21 -0.09 4.21
CA GLU A 511 35.74 0.79 5.27
C GLU A 511 35.28 2.25 5.13
N ARG A 512 34.89 2.65 3.91
CA ARG A 512 34.48 4.01 3.56
C ARG A 512 32.97 4.22 3.54
N ALA A 513 32.15 3.16 3.59
CA ALA A 513 30.70 3.26 3.40
C ALA A 513 29.93 2.26 4.28
N ARG A 514 29.13 2.77 5.22
CA ARG A 514 28.18 1.93 5.99
C ARG A 514 27.12 1.34 5.06
N ALA A 515 26.96 0.03 5.11
CA ALA A 515 26.03 -0.70 4.26
C ALA A 515 24.56 -0.46 4.66
N LEU A 516 23.81 0.28 3.84
CA LEU A 516 22.38 0.57 4.05
C LEU A 516 21.44 -0.66 3.98
N TYR A 517 21.94 -1.81 3.50
CA TYR A 517 21.13 -3.00 3.18
C TYR A 517 21.75 -4.33 3.68
N THR A 518 22.89 -4.29 4.39
CA THR A 518 23.38 -5.46 5.12
C THR A 518 22.71 -5.43 6.50
N PRO A 519 22.10 -6.51 7.01
CA PRO A 519 21.59 -6.54 8.37
C PRO A 519 22.75 -6.34 9.35
N SER A 520 22.61 -5.36 10.26
CA SER A 520 23.60 -5.08 11.29
C SER A 520 23.70 -6.22 12.30
N GLU A 521 24.67 -6.15 13.22
CA GLU A 521 24.78 -7.10 14.33
C GLU A 521 23.49 -7.14 15.19
N ALA A 522 22.80 -6.00 15.32
CA ALA A 522 21.50 -5.93 15.98
C ALA A 522 20.37 -6.57 15.16
N ASP A 523 20.37 -6.40 13.84
CA ASP A 523 19.35 -7.00 12.96
C ASP A 523 19.54 -8.52 12.85
N LEU A 524 20.80 -8.99 12.77
CA LEU A 524 21.14 -10.41 12.82
C LEU A 524 20.82 -11.02 14.18
N ALA A 525 21.11 -10.33 15.29
CA ALA A 525 20.69 -10.77 16.62
C ALA A 525 19.16 -10.79 16.78
N THR A 526 18.44 -9.87 16.11
CA THR A 526 16.97 -9.85 16.07
C THR A 526 16.41 -11.02 15.25
N LEU A 527 17.00 -11.34 14.09
CA LEU A 527 16.64 -12.52 13.30
C LEU A 527 16.95 -13.83 14.04
N VAL A 528 18.10 -13.93 14.72
CA VAL A 528 18.49 -15.11 15.52
C VAL A 528 17.62 -15.27 16.77
N SER A 529 17.17 -14.18 17.39
CA SER A 529 16.22 -14.25 18.53
C SER A 529 14.78 -14.51 18.08
N ALA A 530 14.36 -14.03 16.91
CA ALA A 530 13.11 -14.44 16.26
C ALA A 530 13.13 -15.89 15.74
N SER A 531 14.32 -16.50 15.61
CA SER A 531 14.50 -17.92 15.26
C SER A 531 14.52 -18.85 16.48
N ARG A 532 14.29 -18.33 17.70
CA ARG A 532 14.10 -19.15 18.90
C ARG A 532 12.61 -19.41 19.09
N GLU A 533 12.26 -20.64 19.43
CA GLU A 533 10.97 -20.88 20.09
C GLU A 533 10.92 -20.08 21.41
N PRO A 534 9.76 -19.50 21.78
CA PRO A 534 9.70 -18.49 22.81
C PRO A 534 9.78 -19.07 24.22
N GLU A 535 10.98 -19.16 24.79
CA GLU A 535 11.12 -18.99 26.24
C GLU A 535 10.48 -17.64 26.63
N SER A 536 9.66 -17.66 27.67
CA SER A 536 8.63 -16.64 27.91
C SER A 536 9.19 -15.28 28.35
N VAL A 537 9.59 -14.46 27.38
CA VAL A 537 9.74 -13.02 27.58
C VAL A 537 8.33 -12.43 27.66
N ASP A 538 7.95 -12.04 28.88
CA ASP A 538 6.69 -11.37 29.22
C ASP A 538 6.23 -10.37 28.13
N PRO A 539 5.01 -10.55 27.55
CA PRO A 539 4.45 -9.62 26.58
C PRO A 539 4.43 -8.17 27.06
N ALA A 540 4.23 -7.91 28.36
CA ALA A 540 4.29 -6.55 28.91
C ALA A 540 5.69 -5.93 28.75
N ARG A 541 6.76 -6.74 28.84
CA ARG A 541 8.13 -6.28 28.63
C ARG A 541 8.45 -6.03 27.15
N LYS A 542 7.87 -6.82 26.23
CA LYS A 542 7.91 -6.52 24.79
C LYS A 542 7.20 -5.19 24.49
N ARG A 543 5.98 -4.98 25.04
CA ARG A 543 5.20 -3.74 24.95
C ARG A 543 5.95 -2.51 25.48
N GLN A 544 6.56 -2.62 26.65
CA GLN A 544 7.33 -1.54 27.26
C GLN A 544 8.54 -1.09 26.41
N LEU A 545 9.23 -2.03 25.74
CA LEU A 545 10.31 -1.71 24.82
C LEU A 545 9.80 -0.98 23.57
N LEU A 546 8.67 -1.40 22.99
CA LEU A 546 8.05 -0.72 21.84
C LEU A 546 7.56 0.68 22.20
N ALA A 547 6.96 0.86 23.38
CA ALA A 547 6.58 2.17 23.88
C ALA A 547 7.80 3.11 23.91
N SER A 548 8.94 2.65 24.44
CA SER A 548 10.17 3.45 24.46
C SER A 548 10.74 3.79 23.06
N ALA A 549 10.42 2.99 22.04
CA ALA A 549 10.86 3.20 20.66
C ALA A 549 9.91 4.10 19.84
N ILE A 550 8.60 3.93 19.99
CA ILE A 550 7.54 4.70 19.31
C ILE A 550 7.41 6.10 19.92
N LEU A 551 7.40 6.17 21.26
CA LEU A 551 7.06 7.36 22.04
C LEU A 551 8.32 7.87 22.75
N ARG A 552 9.27 8.39 21.98
CA ARG A 552 10.47 9.07 22.52
C ARG A 552 10.06 10.24 23.43
N PRO A 553 10.34 10.21 24.74
CA PRO A 553 10.04 11.33 25.62
C PRO A 553 10.97 12.52 25.32
N GLN A 554 10.43 13.74 25.32
CA GLN A 554 11.27 14.93 25.46
C GLN A 554 11.62 15.12 26.93
N GLY A 555 12.78 14.58 27.34
CA GLY A 555 13.27 14.68 28.71
C GLY A 555 12.80 13.54 29.63
N GLY A 556 13.52 13.36 30.73
CA GLY A 556 13.35 12.22 31.64
C GLY A 556 12.18 12.38 32.62
N ALA A 557 10.99 11.89 32.23
CA ALA A 557 9.90 11.53 33.14
C ALA A 557 8.89 10.59 32.45
N GLY A 558 8.40 10.98 31.27
CA GLY A 558 7.23 10.40 30.60
C GLY A 558 7.37 8.99 30.00
N SER A 559 8.28 8.15 30.48
CA SER A 559 8.43 6.76 29.99
C SER A 559 7.31 5.81 30.45
N ILE A 560 6.76 6.03 31.65
CA ILE A 560 5.64 5.25 32.19
C ILE A 560 4.33 5.71 31.54
N GLU A 561 4.10 7.03 31.47
CA GLU A 561 2.96 7.61 30.77
C GLU A 561 2.95 7.20 29.29
N ALA A 562 4.11 7.17 28.62
CA ALA A 562 4.22 6.66 27.25
C ALA A 562 3.81 5.18 27.13
N ALA A 563 4.20 4.32 28.07
CA ALA A 563 3.79 2.92 28.07
C ALA A 563 2.27 2.77 28.25
N GLN A 564 1.68 3.49 29.21
CA GLN A 564 0.23 3.50 29.47
C GLN A 564 -0.55 4.00 28.24
N ASN A 565 -0.12 5.11 27.62
CA ASN A 565 -0.70 5.62 26.38
C ASN A 565 -0.60 4.63 25.19
N LEU A 566 0.35 3.68 25.20
CA LEU A 566 0.41 2.62 24.20
C LEU A 566 -0.51 1.44 24.54
N ASP A 567 -0.55 0.97 25.79
CA ASP A 567 -1.45 -0.11 26.21
C ASP A 567 -2.93 0.30 26.08
N ASP A 568 -3.30 1.53 26.44
CA ASP A 568 -4.65 2.07 26.23
C ASP A 568 -5.01 2.16 24.73
N ALA A 569 -4.04 2.54 23.88
CA ALA A 569 -4.21 2.58 22.43
C ALA A 569 -4.35 1.17 21.82
N ILE A 570 -3.68 0.16 22.37
CA ILE A 570 -3.83 -1.25 21.99
C ILE A 570 -5.19 -1.77 22.42
N ALA A 571 -5.59 -1.54 23.68
CA ALA A 571 -6.89 -1.93 24.20
C ALA A 571 -8.04 -1.31 23.40
N TRP A 572 -7.88 -0.08 22.91
CA TRP A 572 -8.83 0.54 21.98
C TRP A 572 -8.84 -0.15 20.60
N LEU A 573 -7.67 -0.41 19.99
CA LEU A 573 -7.58 -1.13 18.70
C LEU A 573 -8.16 -2.55 18.75
N GLU A 574 -8.11 -3.20 19.93
CA GLU A 574 -8.60 -4.56 20.16
C GLU A 574 -10.06 -4.59 20.65
N SER A 575 -10.71 -3.44 20.86
CA SER A 575 -12.14 -3.33 21.21
C SER A 575 -13.00 -2.59 20.15
N ASP A 576 -12.41 -1.75 19.30
CA ASP A 576 -13.14 -1.12 18.19
C ASP A 576 -13.43 -2.12 17.04
N PRO A 577 -14.71 -2.37 16.68
CA PRO A 577 -15.08 -3.40 15.71
C PRO A 577 -14.41 -3.26 14.33
N ALA A 578 -14.26 -2.03 13.82
CA ALA A 578 -13.65 -1.79 12.52
C ALA A 578 -12.13 -2.03 12.56
N CYS A 579 -11.47 -1.63 13.64
CA CYS A 579 -10.04 -1.87 13.82
C CYS A 579 -9.71 -3.34 14.06
N VAL A 580 -10.54 -4.06 14.84
CA VAL A 580 -10.44 -5.51 15.03
C VAL A 580 -10.63 -6.24 13.70
N GLN A 581 -11.70 -5.93 12.94
CA GLN A 581 -11.97 -6.60 11.67
C GLN A 581 -10.92 -6.27 10.61
N ALA A 582 -10.41 -5.03 10.55
CA ALA A 582 -9.34 -4.67 9.63
C ALA A 582 -8.02 -5.39 9.97
N ARG A 583 -7.65 -5.51 11.26
CA ARG A 583 -6.46 -6.29 11.68
C ARG A 583 -6.61 -7.78 11.36
N ALA A 584 -7.77 -8.37 11.62
CA ALA A 584 -8.06 -9.76 11.27
C ALA A 584 -8.00 -10.00 9.75
N SER A 585 -8.59 -9.10 8.97
CA SER A 585 -8.55 -9.15 7.50
C SER A 585 -7.12 -8.98 6.96
N TRP A 586 -6.32 -8.14 7.61
CA TRP A 586 -4.90 -7.93 7.25
C TRP A 586 -4.03 -9.14 7.56
N ARG A 587 -4.23 -9.82 8.70
CA ARG A 587 -3.62 -11.14 8.99
C ARG A 587 -3.94 -12.15 7.88
N GLY A 588 -5.21 -12.25 7.47
CA GLY A 588 -5.65 -13.12 6.37
C GLY A 588 -5.23 -12.64 4.96
N TYR A 589 -4.75 -11.41 4.81
CA TYR A 589 -4.19 -10.86 3.57
C TYR A 589 -2.70 -11.17 3.43
N VAL A 590 -1.94 -10.99 4.51
CA VAL A 590 -0.48 -11.23 4.57
C VAL A 590 -0.15 -12.72 4.75
N GLY A 591 -0.99 -13.47 5.46
CA GLY A 591 -0.86 -14.91 5.62
C GLY A 591 -1.16 -15.68 4.33
N ASP A 592 -0.59 -16.88 4.24
CA ASP A 592 -0.62 -17.76 3.06
C ASP A 592 -1.98 -18.48 2.85
N SER A 593 -3.07 -17.86 3.32
CA SER A 593 -4.47 -18.26 3.19
C SER A 593 -4.99 -18.10 1.74
N SER A 594 -4.35 -18.84 0.84
CA SER A 594 -4.60 -18.92 -0.60
C SER A 594 -5.82 -19.78 -0.98
N GLY A 595 -6.36 -20.57 -0.04
CA GLY A 595 -7.49 -21.48 -0.27
C GLY A 595 -8.89 -20.89 -0.14
N ALA A 596 -9.05 -19.62 0.27
CA ALA A 596 -10.36 -19.00 0.44
C ALA A 596 -10.98 -18.59 -0.90
N SER A 597 -12.20 -19.06 -1.20
CA SER A 597 -12.90 -18.65 -2.44
C SER A 597 -13.27 -17.16 -2.41
N VAL A 598 -13.36 -16.53 -3.60
CA VAL A 598 -13.70 -15.09 -3.73
C VAL A 598 -15.02 -14.74 -3.01
N ALA A 599 -16.02 -15.61 -3.06
CA ALA A 599 -17.32 -15.39 -2.41
C ALA A 599 -17.25 -15.45 -0.87
N ALA A 600 -16.30 -16.23 -0.32
CA ALA A 600 -16.12 -16.38 1.12
C ALA A 600 -15.35 -15.20 1.77
N LEU A 601 -14.60 -14.42 0.98
CA LEU A 601 -13.83 -13.28 1.49
C LEU A 601 -14.70 -12.27 2.25
N GLY A 602 -15.94 -12.06 1.80
CA GLY A 602 -16.90 -11.16 2.44
C GLY A 602 -17.58 -11.70 3.71
N ASP A 603 -17.49 -13.00 4.01
CA ASP A 603 -18.30 -13.63 5.07
C ASP A 603 -17.80 -13.34 6.50
N ASP A 604 -16.48 -13.24 6.72
CA ASP A 604 -15.91 -12.92 8.05
C ASP A 604 -16.30 -11.52 8.55
N PRO A 605 -16.14 -10.43 7.77
CA PRO A 605 -16.62 -9.11 8.19
C PRO A 605 -18.14 -9.06 8.42
N LEU A 606 -18.92 -9.84 7.66
CA LEU A 606 -20.35 -9.97 7.89
C LEU A 606 -20.66 -10.77 9.17
N ALA A 607 -19.85 -11.77 9.51
CA ALA A 607 -19.97 -12.50 10.76
C ALA A 607 -19.64 -11.62 11.97
N MET A 608 -18.66 -10.71 11.86
CA MET A 608 -18.42 -9.66 12.85
C MET A 608 -19.62 -8.71 12.97
N VAL A 609 -20.10 -8.13 11.86
CA VAL A 609 -21.25 -7.21 11.88
C VAL A 609 -22.49 -7.83 12.52
N ARG A 610 -22.76 -9.13 12.29
CA ARG A 610 -23.88 -9.86 12.91
C ARG A 610 -23.72 -10.07 14.43
N ARG A 611 -22.49 -10.08 14.98
CA ARG A 611 -22.25 -10.10 16.43
C ARG A 611 -22.41 -8.71 17.04
N GLU A 612 -21.78 -7.71 16.44
CA GLU A 612 -21.70 -6.35 17.01
C GLU A 612 -23.00 -5.54 16.83
N PHE A 613 -23.91 -5.96 15.94
CA PHE A 613 -25.14 -5.24 15.63
C PHE A 613 -25.93 -4.81 16.88
N SER A 614 -26.21 -5.73 17.79
CA SER A 614 -27.03 -5.45 18.99
C SER A 614 -26.33 -4.62 20.07
N ALA A 615 -25.00 -4.49 20.02
CA ALA A 615 -24.24 -3.62 20.91
C ALA A 615 -24.11 -2.20 20.34
N VAL A 616 -23.72 -2.10 19.06
CA VAL A 616 -23.32 -0.83 18.44
C VAL A 616 -24.49 -0.09 17.80
N CYS A 617 -25.45 -0.79 17.18
CA CYS A 617 -26.60 -0.18 16.51
C CYS A 617 -27.77 0.06 17.48
N GLY A 618 -28.61 1.05 17.18
CA GLY A 618 -29.84 1.33 17.92
C GLY A 618 -31.02 0.52 17.39
N ARG A 619 -31.30 0.63 16.08
CA ARG A 619 -32.38 -0.09 15.38
C ARG A 619 -32.01 -0.55 13.97
N HIS A 620 -31.05 0.09 13.30
CA HIS A 620 -30.72 -0.19 11.89
C HIS A 620 -29.21 -0.26 11.64
N LEU A 621 -28.83 -1.07 10.64
CA LEU A 621 -27.50 -1.05 10.04
C LEU A 621 -27.55 -0.21 8.77
N LEU A 622 -26.67 0.78 8.63
CA LEU A 622 -26.58 1.61 7.44
C LEU A 622 -25.56 1.01 6.46
N ALA A 623 -26.02 0.66 5.27
CA ALA A 623 -25.18 0.28 4.14
C ALA A 623 -24.90 1.50 3.27
N MET A 624 -23.80 2.20 3.53
CA MET A 624 -23.36 3.36 2.75
C MET A 624 -22.76 2.89 1.42
N HIS A 625 -23.43 3.18 0.30
CA HIS A 625 -22.92 2.86 -1.03
C HIS A 625 -22.24 4.07 -1.66
N GLY A 626 -21.05 3.88 -2.21
CA GLY A 626 -20.27 4.97 -2.81
C GLY A 626 -19.21 4.47 -3.80
N LYS A 627 -18.47 5.40 -4.38
CA LYS A 627 -17.43 5.13 -5.38
C LYS A 627 -16.19 5.98 -5.16
N THR A 628 -15.03 5.44 -5.53
CA THR A 628 -13.75 6.17 -5.52
C THR A 628 -12.90 5.81 -6.74
N ALA A 629 -12.06 6.74 -7.18
CA ALA A 629 -11.19 6.56 -8.35
C ALA A 629 -9.86 5.95 -7.93
N MET A 630 -9.51 4.80 -8.52
CA MET A 630 -8.33 4.02 -8.15
C MET A 630 -7.13 4.43 -9.00
N LYS A 631 -5.99 4.65 -8.32
CA LYS A 631 -4.70 5.03 -8.92
C LYS A 631 -3.59 4.37 -8.11
N GLY A 632 -2.62 3.75 -8.78
CA GLY A 632 -1.47 3.09 -8.17
C GLY A 632 -0.68 2.31 -9.22
N GLU A 633 0.48 1.76 -8.83
CA GLU A 633 1.21 0.81 -9.68
C GLU A 633 0.39 -0.49 -9.85
N GLY A 634 0.60 -1.19 -10.96
CA GLY A 634 -0.15 -2.41 -11.32
C GLY A 634 -1.59 -2.20 -11.81
N LEU A 635 -2.11 -0.96 -11.80
CA LEU A 635 -3.53 -0.68 -12.10
C LEU A 635 -3.67 0.35 -13.25
N PRO A 636 -4.24 0.00 -14.42
CA PRO A 636 -4.33 0.89 -15.60
C PRO A 636 -5.40 1.99 -15.47
N GLY A 637 -5.71 2.41 -14.24
CA GLY A 637 -6.89 3.18 -13.89
C GLY A 637 -8.14 2.31 -13.71
N GLY A 638 -9.02 2.72 -12.79
CA GLY A 638 -10.26 2.02 -12.48
C GLY A 638 -11.09 2.76 -11.45
N ALA A 639 -12.24 2.18 -11.09
CA ALA A 639 -13.09 2.70 -10.02
C ALA A 639 -13.43 1.58 -9.03
N LEU A 640 -13.31 1.86 -7.74
CA LEU A 640 -13.80 0.97 -6.69
C LEU A 640 -15.22 1.42 -6.32
N LEU A 641 -16.19 0.55 -6.57
CA LEU A 641 -17.56 0.66 -6.07
C LEU A 641 -17.62 -0.15 -4.78
N GLY A 642 -18.07 0.45 -3.68
CA GLY A 642 -18.02 -0.19 -2.37
C GLY A 642 -19.24 0.05 -1.52
N THR A 643 -19.41 -0.81 -0.52
CA THR A 643 -20.36 -0.60 0.57
C THR A 643 -19.62 -0.57 1.90
N LEU A 644 -19.76 0.53 2.64
CA LEU A 644 -19.32 0.67 4.04
C LEU A 644 -20.52 0.45 4.96
N LEU A 645 -20.43 -0.54 5.83
CA LEU A 645 -21.44 -0.86 6.84
C LEU A 645 -21.16 -0.07 8.12
N MET A 646 -22.17 0.65 8.61
CA MET A 646 -22.09 1.54 9.76
C MET A 646 -23.31 1.37 10.66
N SER A 647 -23.20 1.70 11.95
CA SER A 647 -24.36 1.83 12.82
C SER A 647 -25.17 3.09 12.48
N ASP A 648 -26.47 3.04 12.75
CA ASP A 648 -27.35 4.22 12.77
C ASP A 648 -26.96 5.29 13.81
N ARG A 649 -25.98 5.00 14.68
CA ARG A 649 -25.35 5.93 15.62
C ARG A 649 -24.07 6.60 15.10
N GLY A 650 -23.54 6.19 13.93
CA GLY A 650 -22.35 6.80 13.32
C GLY A 650 -21.02 6.10 13.61
N THR A 651 -21.03 4.82 13.98
CA THR A 651 -19.85 3.97 14.13
C THR A 651 -19.62 3.20 12.82
N ALA A 652 -18.40 3.18 12.26
CA ALA A 652 -18.11 2.24 11.17
C ALA A 652 -17.85 0.83 11.72
N LEU A 653 -18.20 -0.20 10.95
CA LEU A 653 -18.03 -1.61 11.34
C LEU A 653 -17.16 -2.37 10.33
N ALA A 654 -17.56 -2.43 9.07
CA ALA A 654 -16.87 -3.22 8.05
C ALA A 654 -17.19 -2.71 6.63
N ALA A 655 -16.43 -3.11 5.62
CA ALA A 655 -16.75 -2.81 4.22
C ALA A 655 -16.65 -4.06 3.31
N PRO A 656 -17.51 -5.08 3.51
CA PRO A 656 -17.37 -6.40 2.88
C PRO A 656 -17.68 -6.46 1.37
N ALA A 657 -18.57 -5.59 0.88
CA ALA A 657 -19.00 -5.59 -0.52
C ALA A 657 -18.15 -4.59 -1.33
N GLN A 658 -17.16 -5.08 -2.05
CA GLN A 658 -16.24 -4.30 -2.88
C GLN A 658 -16.28 -4.82 -4.32
N GLN A 659 -16.18 -3.89 -5.27
CA GLN A 659 -16.24 -4.16 -6.70
C GLN A 659 -15.26 -3.25 -7.45
N LEU A 660 -14.20 -3.82 -7.99
CA LEU A 660 -13.18 -3.11 -8.76
C LEU A 660 -13.55 -3.14 -10.25
N VAL A 661 -13.89 -1.98 -10.79
CA VAL A 661 -14.20 -1.76 -12.21
C VAL A 661 -12.90 -1.50 -12.96
N LEU A 662 -12.57 -2.39 -13.89
CA LEU A 662 -11.39 -2.33 -14.76
C LEU A 662 -11.82 -2.15 -16.23
N PRO A 663 -10.91 -1.71 -17.13
CA PRO A 663 -11.24 -1.53 -18.56
C PRO A 663 -11.70 -2.81 -19.28
N HIS A 664 -11.43 -3.99 -18.71
CA HIS A 664 -11.68 -5.31 -19.29
C HIS A 664 -12.55 -6.20 -18.38
N GLY A 665 -13.38 -5.61 -17.52
CA GLY A 665 -14.36 -6.35 -16.69
C GLY A 665 -14.49 -5.87 -15.25
N LEU A 666 -15.23 -6.65 -14.46
CA LEU A 666 -15.49 -6.40 -13.04
C LEU A 666 -14.88 -7.51 -12.17
N LEU A 667 -14.13 -7.11 -11.15
CA LEU A 667 -13.76 -7.97 -10.03
C LEU A 667 -14.62 -7.63 -8.80
N SER A 668 -14.92 -8.62 -7.97
CA SER A 668 -15.75 -8.47 -6.76
C SER A 668 -15.12 -9.20 -5.58
N SER A 669 -15.36 -8.74 -4.35
CA SER A 669 -15.02 -9.43 -3.10
C SER A 669 -16.07 -10.42 -2.62
N PHE A 670 -17.11 -10.66 -3.41
CA PHE A 670 -18.28 -11.48 -3.02
C PHE A 670 -18.90 -12.29 -4.17
N ALA A 671 -18.55 -12.01 -5.42
CA ALA A 671 -19.05 -12.70 -6.61
C ALA A 671 -17.89 -13.08 -7.56
N PRO A 672 -18.09 -14.05 -8.47
CA PRO A 672 -17.12 -14.34 -9.54
C PRO A 672 -16.85 -13.12 -10.43
N ALA A 673 -15.69 -13.10 -11.09
CA ALA A 673 -15.34 -12.05 -12.03
C ALA A 673 -16.26 -12.04 -13.26
N ALA A 674 -16.70 -10.86 -13.70
CA ALA A 674 -17.55 -10.69 -14.87
C ALA A 674 -16.75 -10.06 -16.03
N PRO A 675 -16.84 -10.60 -17.27
CA PRO A 675 -16.04 -10.14 -18.40
C PRO A 675 -16.52 -8.81 -19.03
N ALA A 676 -17.70 -8.33 -18.64
CA ALA A 676 -18.24 -7.05 -19.09
C ALA A 676 -18.09 -5.98 -17.98
N GLN A 677 -17.93 -4.73 -18.39
CA GLN A 677 -18.09 -3.59 -17.48
C GLN A 677 -19.59 -3.38 -17.22
N PRO A 678 -20.10 -3.58 -15.99
CA PRO A 678 -21.52 -3.46 -15.70
C PRO A 678 -21.95 -1.99 -15.66
N ASP A 679 -23.25 -1.75 -15.84
CA ASP A 679 -23.88 -0.51 -15.40
C ASP A 679 -23.65 -0.34 -13.87
N ALA A 680 -23.44 0.91 -13.44
CA ALA A 680 -23.37 1.25 -12.03
C ALA A 680 -24.66 0.92 -11.27
N ALA A 681 -25.82 0.92 -11.96
CA ALA A 681 -27.09 0.43 -11.42
C ALA A 681 -27.04 -1.08 -11.12
N LEU A 682 -26.76 -1.91 -12.12
CA LEU A 682 -26.64 -3.37 -11.97
C LEU A 682 -25.55 -3.77 -10.94
N ALA A 683 -24.43 -3.05 -10.90
CA ALA A 683 -23.38 -3.27 -9.90
C ALA A 683 -23.88 -2.97 -8.47
N LEU A 684 -24.71 -1.92 -8.31
CA LEU A 684 -25.34 -1.58 -7.03
C LEU A 684 -26.40 -2.62 -6.64
N GLU A 685 -27.28 -3.02 -7.55
CA GLU A 685 -28.27 -4.09 -7.32
C GLU A 685 -27.61 -5.40 -6.88
N ALA A 686 -26.51 -5.79 -7.52
CA ALA A 686 -25.73 -6.96 -7.11
C ALA A 686 -25.16 -6.85 -5.69
N ARG A 687 -24.71 -5.66 -5.25
CA ARG A 687 -24.31 -5.41 -3.85
C ARG A 687 -25.51 -5.41 -2.90
N VAL A 688 -26.66 -4.89 -3.33
CA VAL A 688 -27.90 -4.88 -2.53
C VAL A 688 -28.38 -6.29 -2.27
N ALA A 689 -28.61 -7.08 -3.32
CA ALA A 689 -29.14 -8.44 -3.22
C ALA A 689 -28.23 -9.35 -2.38
N TRP A 690 -26.91 -9.29 -2.57
CA TRP A 690 -25.96 -10.08 -1.78
C TRP A 690 -25.95 -9.69 -0.29
N LEU A 691 -26.04 -8.39 0.03
CA LEU A 691 -26.17 -7.95 1.42
C LEU A 691 -27.51 -8.37 2.02
N ALA A 692 -28.61 -8.29 1.27
CA ALA A 692 -29.93 -8.72 1.72
C ALA A 692 -29.97 -10.23 2.03
N GLU A 693 -29.37 -11.07 1.19
CA GLU A 693 -29.19 -12.51 1.42
C GLU A 693 -28.38 -12.76 2.72
N LYS A 694 -27.17 -12.20 2.80
CA LYS A 694 -26.23 -12.50 3.89
C LYS A 694 -26.61 -11.84 5.22
N LEU A 695 -27.44 -10.80 5.22
CA LEU A 695 -27.89 -10.05 6.40
C LEU A 695 -29.41 -10.12 6.61
N ALA A 696 -30.09 -11.15 6.10
CA ALA A 696 -31.56 -11.31 6.15
C ALA A 696 -32.25 -11.27 7.54
N ARG A 697 -31.48 -11.18 8.64
CA ARG A 697 -31.99 -10.99 10.03
C ARG A 697 -31.56 -9.67 10.66
N VAL A 698 -30.86 -8.81 9.93
CA VAL A 698 -30.42 -7.48 10.34
C VAL A 698 -31.23 -6.45 9.54
N PRO A 699 -31.86 -5.46 10.17
CA PRO A 699 -32.56 -4.38 9.46
C PRO A 699 -31.54 -3.44 8.79
N VAL A 700 -31.17 -3.75 7.54
CA VAL A 700 -30.24 -2.96 6.73
C VAL A 700 -30.99 -1.87 5.96
N VAL A 701 -30.47 -0.64 6.01
CA VAL A 701 -30.93 0.50 5.20
C VAL A 701 -29.85 0.90 4.21
N HIS A 702 -30.18 0.90 2.92
CA HIS A 702 -29.24 1.16 1.83
C HIS A 702 -29.20 2.66 1.53
N MET A 703 -28.08 3.31 1.89
CA MET A 703 -27.87 4.75 1.74
C MET A 703 -27.19 5.04 0.40
N LEU A 704 -27.87 5.74 -0.51
CA LEU A 704 -27.48 5.92 -1.91
C LEU A 704 -27.10 7.37 -2.22
N GLU A 705 -25.94 7.62 -2.85
CA GLU A 705 -25.49 8.99 -3.18
C GLU A 705 -26.35 9.68 -4.24
N THR A 706 -26.91 8.92 -5.17
CA THR A 706 -27.82 9.39 -6.22
C THR A 706 -28.85 8.31 -6.52
N GLY A 707 -30.13 8.60 -6.31
CA GLY A 707 -31.22 7.74 -6.80
C GLY A 707 -31.63 8.13 -8.22
N THR A 708 -31.58 7.18 -9.16
CA THR A 708 -32.34 7.28 -10.40
C THR A 708 -33.74 6.71 -10.16
N SER A 709 -34.78 7.31 -10.75
CA SER A 709 -36.15 6.82 -10.63
C SER A 709 -36.37 5.43 -11.26
N ALA A 710 -35.43 4.96 -12.08
CA ALA A 710 -35.41 3.60 -12.64
C ALA A 710 -34.93 2.53 -11.63
N LEU A 711 -34.13 2.91 -10.62
CA LEU A 711 -33.56 1.97 -9.65
C LEU A 711 -34.54 1.63 -8.52
N TRP A 712 -35.36 2.59 -8.08
CA TRP A 712 -36.23 2.42 -6.91
C TRP A 712 -37.31 1.33 -7.06
N PRO A 713 -37.92 1.10 -8.23
CA PRO A 713 -38.81 -0.04 -8.44
C PRO A 713 -38.12 -1.38 -8.16
N ALA A 714 -36.93 -1.61 -8.72
CA ALA A 714 -36.17 -2.84 -8.50
C ALA A 714 -35.76 -3.05 -7.03
N LEU A 715 -35.45 -1.97 -6.30
CA LEU A 715 -35.17 -2.03 -4.85
C LEU A 715 -36.44 -2.30 -4.02
N ASN A 716 -37.59 -1.74 -4.43
CA ASN A 716 -38.88 -1.99 -3.78
C ASN A 716 -39.37 -3.43 -4.04
N GLU A 717 -39.19 -3.97 -5.25
CA GLU A 717 -39.48 -5.37 -5.60
C GLU A 717 -38.61 -6.36 -4.81
N GLN A 718 -37.35 -6.00 -4.52
CA GLN A 718 -36.47 -6.74 -3.60
C GLN A 718 -36.85 -6.58 -2.11
N GLY A 719 -37.82 -5.71 -1.77
CA GLY A 719 -38.27 -5.46 -0.41
C GLY A 719 -37.25 -4.77 0.50
N VAL A 720 -36.19 -4.15 -0.06
CA VAL A 720 -35.11 -3.55 0.73
C VAL A 720 -35.43 -2.11 1.15
N ALA A 721 -35.06 -1.74 2.38
CA ALA A 721 -35.15 -0.36 2.85
C ALA A 721 -34.02 0.49 2.25
N TRP A 722 -34.33 1.67 1.72
CA TRP A 722 -33.34 2.58 1.14
C TRP A 722 -33.60 4.06 1.46
N VAL A 723 -32.53 4.84 1.46
CA VAL A 723 -32.56 6.31 1.51
C VAL A 723 -31.64 6.85 0.41
N ALA A 724 -32.18 7.64 -0.52
CA ALA A 724 -31.44 8.21 -1.62
C ALA A 724 -31.25 9.72 -1.43
N ARG A 725 -30.00 10.21 -1.49
CA ARG A 725 -29.71 11.64 -1.50
C ARG A 725 -30.23 12.26 -2.80
N SER A 726 -30.88 13.40 -2.65
CA SER A 726 -31.41 14.20 -3.75
C SER A 726 -30.75 15.58 -3.77
N ALA A 727 -30.57 16.13 -4.97
CA ALA A 727 -30.09 17.50 -5.16
C ALA A 727 -31.24 18.50 -4.94
N GLY A 728 -30.96 19.67 -4.36
CA GLY A 728 -31.98 20.70 -4.12
C GLY A 728 -32.72 21.20 -5.39
N GLY A 729 -32.08 21.10 -6.55
CA GLY A 729 -32.70 21.40 -7.85
C GLY A 729 -33.59 20.30 -8.43
N GLN A 730 -33.70 19.13 -7.78
CA GLN A 730 -34.53 18.02 -8.25
C GLN A 730 -35.99 18.47 -8.37
N ARG A 731 -36.58 18.27 -9.56
CA ARG A 731 -37.98 18.60 -9.83
C ARG A 731 -38.88 17.55 -9.19
N VAL A 732 -39.94 18.02 -8.53
CA VAL A 732 -40.95 17.20 -7.85
C VAL A 732 -42.32 17.86 -8.02
N ILE A 733 -43.38 17.16 -7.62
CA ILE A 733 -44.72 17.72 -7.44
C ILE A 733 -45.04 17.63 -5.93
N GLN A 734 -45.49 18.73 -5.34
CA GLN A 734 -46.00 18.79 -3.96
C GLN A 734 -47.37 19.46 -4.04
N ASP A 735 -48.40 18.84 -3.43
CA ASP A 735 -49.78 19.37 -3.40
C ASP A 735 -50.28 19.78 -4.82
N ASP A 736 -50.13 18.84 -5.77
CA ASP A 736 -50.37 18.99 -7.22
C ASP A 736 -49.58 20.11 -7.94
N CYS A 737 -48.71 20.85 -7.23
CA CYS A 737 -47.91 21.94 -7.77
C CYS A 737 -46.50 21.48 -8.23
N PRO A 738 -46.13 21.63 -9.53
CA PRO A 738 -44.79 21.32 -10.02
C PRO A 738 -43.74 22.29 -9.47
N THR A 739 -42.79 21.76 -8.70
CA THR A 739 -41.84 22.52 -7.88
C THR A 739 -40.44 21.87 -7.87
N ASN A 740 -39.57 22.25 -6.94
CA ASN A 740 -38.27 21.64 -6.69
C ASN A 740 -37.96 21.56 -5.19
N LEU A 741 -37.02 20.68 -4.80
CA LEU A 741 -36.70 20.42 -3.39
C LEU A 741 -36.21 21.66 -2.62
N ASN A 742 -35.52 22.62 -3.25
CA ASN A 742 -35.13 23.88 -2.61
C ASN A 742 -36.34 24.78 -2.27
N ALA A 743 -37.45 24.66 -2.99
CA ALA A 743 -38.69 25.36 -2.69
C ALA A 743 -39.51 24.61 -1.62
N VAL A 744 -39.67 23.29 -1.74
CA VAL A 744 -40.27 22.42 -0.71
C VAL A 744 -39.54 22.59 0.64
N GLY A 745 -38.21 22.59 0.60
CA GLY A 745 -37.34 22.82 1.74
C GLY A 745 -37.43 24.21 2.37
N LYS A 746 -38.21 25.14 1.81
CA LYS A 746 -38.55 26.45 2.38
C LYS A 746 -40.00 26.55 2.87
N SER A 747 -40.93 25.77 2.32
CA SER A 747 -42.34 25.75 2.76
C SER A 747 -42.59 24.88 4.01
N VAL A 748 -41.82 23.81 4.20
CA VAL A 748 -42.02 22.88 5.32
C VAL A 748 -41.51 23.44 6.67
N GLY A 749 -42.25 23.14 7.74
CA GLY A 749 -41.86 23.43 9.13
C GLY A 749 -40.82 22.43 9.65
N TYR A 750 -39.84 22.90 10.43
CA TYR A 750 -38.72 22.10 10.92
C TYR A 750 -38.76 21.96 12.45
N LEU A 751 -38.27 20.82 12.94
CA LEU A 751 -38.06 20.53 14.37
C LEU A 751 -36.56 20.28 14.64
N PRO A 752 -36.02 20.69 15.81
CA PRO A 752 -34.65 20.40 16.19
C PRO A 752 -34.45 18.90 16.45
N VAL A 753 -33.24 18.40 16.18
CA VAL A 753 -32.85 16.99 16.29
C VAL A 753 -31.55 16.86 17.08
N GLY A 754 -31.60 16.09 18.16
CA GLY A 754 -30.43 15.80 18.99
C GLY A 754 -29.89 17.04 19.72
N GLN A 755 -28.60 17.00 20.06
CA GLN A 755 -27.85 18.16 20.55
C GLN A 755 -26.84 18.64 19.47
N PRO A 756 -26.52 19.96 19.41
CA PRO A 756 -25.56 20.45 18.43
C PRO A 756 -24.18 19.79 18.61
N GLY A 757 -23.65 19.20 17.54
CA GLY A 757 -22.39 18.46 17.59
C GLY A 757 -22.46 17.03 18.17
N ASP A 758 -23.64 16.45 18.43
CA ASP A 758 -23.76 15.12 19.07
C ASP A 758 -23.28 13.91 18.23
N MET A 759 -22.82 14.15 17.00
CA MET A 759 -22.43 13.12 16.03
C MET A 759 -21.45 13.66 14.96
N PRO A 760 -20.78 12.77 14.21
CA PRO A 760 -20.04 13.14 13.00
C PRO A 760 -20.90 14.01 12.04
N GLY A 761 -20.26 14.95 11.33
CA GLY A 761 -20.92 15.87 10.40
C GLY A 761 -21.64 17.06 11.04
N LEU A 762 -22.00 17.03 12.33
CA LEU A 762 -22.59 18.19 13.03
C LEU A 762 -21.54 19.20 13.51
N HIS A 763 -20.53 19.48 12.70
CA HIS A 763 -19.46 20.40 13.02
C HIS A 763 -18.94 21.13 11.77
N SER A 764 -18.84 22.46 11.83
CA SER A 764 -18.13 23.28 10.85
C SER A 764 -16.69 23.59 11.31
N VAL A 765 -15.82 23.95 10.37
CA VAL A 765 -14.44 24.39 10.64
C VAL A 765 -14.28 25.84 10.18
N GLN A 766 -14.18 26.75 11.14
CA GLN A 766 -13.99 28.18 10.90
C GLN A 766 -12.58 28.57 11.33
N GLY A 767 -11.69 28.71 10.34
CA GLY A 767 -10.25 28.88 10.57
C GLY A 767 -9.66 27.66 11.27
N SER A 768 -9.21 27.82 12.52
CA SER A 768 -8.69 26.74 13.37
C SER A 768 -9.69 26.24 14.43
N LYS A 769 -10.90 26.82 14.52
CA LYS A 769 -11.91 26.41 15.51
C LYS A 769 -12.96 25.49 14.88
N ARG A 770 -13.34 24.46 15.63
CA ARG A 770 -14.47 23.57 15.31
C ARG A 770 -15.72 24.13 15.98
N VAL A 771 -16.75 24.46 15.19
CA VAL A 771 -18.01 25.04 15.65
C VAL A 771 -19.09 23.95 15.54
N PRO A 772 -19.88 23.66 16.60
CA PRO A 772 -20.95 22.68 16.51
C PRO A 772 -22.08 23.20 15.61
N LEU A 773 -22.80 22.29 14.97
CA LEU A 773 -23.97 22.59 14.15
C LEU A 773 -25.21 21.95 14.78
N ALA A 774 -26.31 22.70 14.82
CA ALA A 774 -27.62 22.15 15.18
C ALA A 774 -28.25 21.47 13.96
N LEU A 775 -28.78 20.26 14.14
CA LEU A 775 -29.53 19.55 13.10
C LEU A 775 -31.02 19.85 13.27
N TRP A 776 -31.69 20.27 12.20
CA TRP A 776 -33.13 20.51 12.17
C TRP A 776 -33.74 19.68 11.04
N ALA A 777 -34.83 18.95 11.29
CA ALA A 777 -35.44 18.04 10.34
C ALA A 777 -36.91 18.36 10.04
N SER A 778 -37.36 17.97 8.86
CA SER A 778 -38.76 18.00 8.44
C SER A 778 -39.05 16.80 7.53
N GLY A 779 -40.30 16.32 7.56
CA GLY A 779 -40.78 15.22 6.72
C GLY A 779 -42.05 15.62 5.97
N THR A 780 -42.13 15.25 4.70
CA THR A 780 -43.29 15.48 3.82
C THR A 780 -43.32 14.40 2.74
N GLU A 781 -44.27 14.45 1.81
CA GLU A 781 -44.37 13.54 0.66
C GLU A 781 -44.33 14.34 -0.63
N VAL A 782 -43.68 13.80 -1.66
CA VAL A 782 -43.56 14.43 -2.97
C VAL A 782 -43.63 13.38 -4.07
N ILE A 783 -44.23 13.74 -5.20
CA ILE A 783 -44.33 12.88 -6.39
C ILE A 783 -43.20 13.22 -7.36
N LEU A 784 -42.55 12.21 -7.94
CA LEU A 784 -41.60 12.44 -9.04
C LEU A 784 -42.33 12.63 -10.38
N PRO A 785 -41.95 13.64 -11.20
CA PRO A 785 -42.51 13.81 -12.53
C PRO A 785 -42.07 12.69 -13.47
N GLY A 786 -43.03 11.90 -13.96
CA GLY A 786 -42.80 10.76 -14.85
C GLY A 786 -44.03 10.44 -15.71
N ARG A 787 -43.86 9.60 -16.74
CA ARG A 787 -44.89 9.39 -17.79
C ARG A 787 -46.23 8.82 -17.31
N ASN A 788 -46.27 8.12 -16.17
CA ASN A 788 -47.48 7.44 -15.68
C ASN A 788 -48.10 8.12 -14.45
N GLY A 789 -47.54 9.25 -13.99
CA GLY A 789 -47.68 9.69 -12.60
C GLY A 789 -46.78 8.85 -11.68
N GLY A 790 -46.06 9.50 -10.77
CA GLY A 790 -45.26 8.79 -9.76
C GLY A 790 -46.10 8.48 -8.53
N GLU A 791 -45.79 7.36 -7.86
CA GLU A 791 -46.24 7.18 -6.48
C GLU A 791 -45.64 8.28 -5.57
N PRO A 792 -46.33 8.69 -4.49
CA PRO A 792 -45.78 9.61 -3.51
C PRO A 792 -44.58 8.96 -2.82
N VAL A 793 -43.43 9.64 -2.85
CA VAL A 793 -42.21 9.22 -2.16
C VAL A 793 -41.97 10.13 -0.98
N ARG A 794 -41.69 9.53 0.18
CA ARG A 794 -41.43 10.28 1.41
C ARG A 794 -40.11 11.05 1.30
N LEU A 795 -40.19 12.36 1.49
CA LEU A 795 -39.08 13.30 1.50
C LEU A 795 -38.73 13.68 2.94
N VAL A 796 -37.44 13.66 3.27
CA VAL A 796 -36.88 14.24 4.49
C VAL A 796 -35.93 15.37 4.12
N CYS A 797 -36.21 16.53 4.69
CA CYS A 797 -35.41 17.74 4.58
C CYS A 797 -34.62 17.92 5.88
N ALA A 798 -33.29 18.03 5.79
CA ALA A 798 -32.43 18.29 6.93
C ALA A 798 -31.68 19.61 6.73
N ARG A 799 -31.71 20.51 7.72
CA ARG A 799 -30.91 21.73 7.77
C ARG A 799 -29.83 21.62 8.83
N LEU A 800 -28.64 22.04 8.47
CA LEU A 800 -27.52 22.28 9.37
C LEU A 800 -27.50 23.78 9.68
N ILE A 801 -27.58 24.13 10.96
CA ILE A 801 -27.63 25.52 11.42
C ILE A 801 -26.38 25.80 12.27
N ASP A 802 -25.67 26.88 11.96
CA ASP A 802 -24.53 27.35 12.76
C ASP A 802 -25.02 27.87 14.12
N THR A 803 -24.49 27.34 15.22
CA THR A 803 -24.96 27.73 16.57
C THR A 803 -24.51 29.12 17.01
N VAL A 804 -23.61 29.77 16.26
CA VAL A 804 -23.05 31.09 16.58
C VAL A 804 -23.72 32.18 15.74
N SER A 805 -23.91 31.96 14.43
CA SER A 805 -24.61 32.94 13.57
C SER A 805 -26.13 32.71 13.47
N GLY A 806 -26.62 31.50 13.76
CA GLY A 806 -28.01 31.12 13.53
C GLY A 806 -28.37 30.88 12.05
N GLU A 807 -27.40 31.00 11.13
CA GLU A 807 -27.61 30.83 9.70
C GLU A 807 -27.62 29.34 9.28
N VAL A 808 -28.28 29.05 8.16
CA VAL A 808 -28.31 27.71 7.58
C VAL A 808 -27.00 27.42 6.86
N ALA A 809 -26.04 26.83 7.59
CA ALA A 809 -24.74 26.39 7.09
C ALA A 809 -24.83 25.33 5.98
N GLY A 810 -25.94 24.58 5.91
CA GLY A 810 -26.17 23.62 4.83
C GLY A 810 -27.58 23.02 4.85
N GLN A 811 -28.00 22.43 3.72
CA GLN A 811 -29.28 21.74 3.60
C GLN A 811 -29.12 20.44 2.79
N LEU A 812 -29.64 19.34 3.33
CA LEU A 812 -29.61 18.01 2.76
C LEU A 812 -31.05 17.55 2.47
N PHE A 813 -31.21 16.79 1.40
CA PHE A 813 -32.48 16.17 1.03
C PHE A 813 -32.27 14.67 0.85
N GLY A 814 -33.21 13.88 1.37
CA GLY A 814 -33.26 12.43 1.20
C GLY A 814 -34.68 11.97 0.87
N MET A 815 -34.80 11.07 -0.11
CA MET A 815 -36.04 10.35 -0.41
C MET A 815 -35.93 8.91 0.10
N THR A 816 -37.04 8.29 0.50
CA THR A 816 -37.03 6.95 1.10
C THR A 816 -38.35 6.20 0.91
N ASN A 817 -38.28 4.86 0.88
CA ASN A 817 -39.43 3.97 0.99
C ASN A 817 -39.78 3.60 2.46
N LEU A 818 -38.98 4.03 3.44
CA LEU A 818 -39.23 3.76 4.86
C LEU A 818 -40.44 4.54 5.38
N PRO A 819 -41.42 3.89 6.03
CA PRO A 819 -42.50 4.58 6.72
C PRO A 819 -41.99 5.28 7.99
N ALA A 820 -42.69 6.34 8.42
CA ALA A 820 -42.31 7.12 9.60
C ALA A 820 -42.27 6.32 10.92
N SER A 821 -42.99 5.18 10.98
CA SER A 821 -42.99 4.23 12.11
C SER A 821 -41.73 3.35 12.20
N GLN A 822 -40.96 3.22 11.12
CA GLN A 822 -39.68 2.51 11.11
C GLN A 822 -38.51 3.49 11.32
N ALA A 823 -38.50 4.61 10.61
CA ALA A 823 -37.55 5.70 10.79
C ALA A 823 -38.24 7.05 10.63
N ASP A 824 -38.26 7.87 11.69
CA ASP A 824 -38.90 9.20 11.67
C ASP A 824 -38.04 10.24 10.90
N ALA A 825 -38.52 11.48 10.79
CA ALA A 825 -37.78 12.52 10.07
C ALA A 825 -36.44 12.86 10.74
N ALA A 826 -36.36 12.79 12.07
CA ALA A 826 -35.13 13.03 12.82
C ALA A 826 -34.08 11.94 12.57
N THR A 827 -34.49 10.68 12.63
CA THR A 827 -33.64 9.50 12.35
C THR A 827 -33.04 9.57 10.95
N VAL A 828 -33.89 9.76 9.92
CA VAL A 828 -33.41 9.86 8.53
C VAL A 828 -32.52 11.09 8.34
N ALA A 829 -32.82 12.24 8.97
CA ALA A 829 -31.96 13.42 8.90
C ALA A 829 -30.54 13.17 9.43
N ARG A 830 -30.40 12.45 10.57
CA ARG A 830 -29.08 12.02 11.08
C ARG A 830 -28.37 11.12 10.07
N TRP A 831 -29.06 10.18 9.44
CA TRP A 831 -28.46 9.30 8.43
C TRP A 831 -27.97 10.05 7.18
N LEU A 832 -28.68 11.10 6.74
CA LEU A 832 -28.24 11.96 5.63
C LEU A 832 -26.95 12.72 5.97
N VAL A 833 -26.73 13.11 7.23
CA VAL A 833 -25.48 13.71 7.71
C VAL A 833 -24.37 12.66 7.77
N LEU A 834 -24.61 11.48 8.36
CA LEU A 834 -23.63 10.38 8.39
C LEU A 834 -23.18 9.97 6.99
N GLN A 835 -24.08 9.98 6.00
CA GLN A 835 -23.77 9.62 4.63
C GLN A 835 -22.85 10.62 3.94
N ASP A 836 -22.93 11.92 4.26
CA ASP A 836 -22.01 12.92 3.70
C ASP A 836 -20.59 12.77 4.30
N GLU A 837 -20.50 12.48 5.60
CA GLU A 837 -19.23 12.13 6.27
C GLU A 837 -18.65 10.79 5.79
N ALA A 838 -19.49 9.79 5.51
CA ALA A 838 -19.07 8.47 5.01
C ALA A 838 -18.32 8.54 3.67
N LYS A 839 -18.47 9.62 2.90
CA LYS A 839 -17.66 9.90 1.70
C LYS A 839 -16.16 9.98 2.01
N ALA A 840 -15.78 10.28 3.25
CA ALA A 840 -14.38 10.18 3.68
C ALA A 840 -13.88 8.73 3.69
N GLY A 841 -14.73 7.75 3.99
CA GLY A 841 -14.40 6.32 4.00
C GLY A 841 -13.86 5.85 2.65
N PHE A 842 -14.56 6.20 1.57
CA PHE A 842 -14.14 5.87 0.20
C PHE A 842 -12.83 6.57 -0.22
N ARG A 843 -12.48 7.71 0.40
CA ARG A 843 -11.15 8.33 0.24
C ARG A 843 -10.08 7.56 1.00
N TYR A 844 -10.37 7.07 2.21
CA TYR A 844 -9.46 6.18 2.94
C TYR A 844 -9.27 4.82 2.24
N MET A 845 -10.29 4.27 1.58
CA MET A 845 -10.14 3.04 0.77
C MET A 845 -9.11 3.22 -0.35
N ALA A 846 -9.14 4.35 -1.07
CA ALA A 846 -8.15 4.66 -2.11
C ALA A 846 -6.74 4.90 -1.53
N ASN A 847 -6.63 5.58 -0.38
CA ASN A 847 -5.35 5.75 0.32
C ASN A 847 -4.78 4.40 0.81
N ALA A 848 -5.65 3.51 1.31
CA ALA A 848 -5.28 2.18 1.78
C ALA A 848 -4.82 1.27 0.63
N TRP A 849 -5.49 1.31 -0.52
CA TRP A 849 -5.02 0.62 -1.72
C TRP A 849 -3.58 1.02 -2.08
N GLN A 850 -3.27 2.32 -2.06
CA GLN A 850 -1.92 2.86 -2.33
C GLN A 850 -0.88 2.50 -1.24
N ALA A 851 -1.32 2.03 -0.07
CA ALA A 851 -0.46 1.60 1.03
C ALA A 851 -0.28 0.07 1.09
N LEU A 852 -1.05 -0.69 0.32
CA LEU A 852 -0.91 -2.14 0.17
C LEU A 852 0.06 -2.46 -0.99
N PRO A 853 0.87 -3.54 -0.90
CA PRO A 853 1.66 -4.01 -2.03
C PRO A 853 0.80 -4.28 -3.26
N ALA A 854 1.32 -3.96 -4.45
CA ALA A 854 0.69 -4.34 -5.71
C ALA A 854 0.70 -5.87 -5.86
N VAL A 855 -0.39 -6.43 -6.38
CA VAL A 855 -0.55 -7.87 -6.60
C VAL A 855 -1.20 -8.15 -7.95
N ASP A 856 -0.74 -9.20 -8.62
CA ASP A 856 -1.24 -9.60 -9.94
C ASP A 856 -2.32 -10.68 -9.87
N GLY A 857 -3.24 -10.66 -10.83
CA GLY A 857 -4.28 -11.67 -11.01
C GLY A 857 -5.60 -11.37 -10.30
N ALA A 858 -6.70 -11.82 -10.91
CA ALA A 858 -8.07 -11.47 -10.52
C ALA A 858 -8.42 -11.77 -9.06
N HIS A 859 -7.95 -12.91 -8.52
CA HIS A 859 -8.21 -13.30 -7.13
C HIS A 859 -7.43 -12.43 -6.12
N ALA A 860 -6.17 -12.09 -6.43
CA ALA A 860 -5.35 -11.25 -5.55
C ALA A 860 -5.88 -9.80 -5.54
N LEU A 861 -6.25 -9.25 -6.70
CA LEU A 861 -6.91 -7.95 -6.81
C LEU A 861 -8.27 -7.91 -6.09
N ALA A 862 -9.03 -9.01 -6.08
CA ALA A 862 -10.25 -9.13 -5.28
C ALA A 862 -9.94 -9.07 -3.76
N ARG A 863 -8.95 -9.83 -3.27
CA ARG A 863 -8.46 -9.75 -1.88
C ARG A 863 -7.96 -8.35 -1.52
N GLN A 864 -7.21 -7.69 -2.40
CA GLN A 864 -6.72 -6.32 -2.21
C GLN A 864 -7.88 -5.31 -2.15
N SER A 865 -8.93 -5.48 -2.96
CA SER A 865 -10.12 -4.61 -2.93
C SER A 865 -10.87 -4.70 -1.60
N LEU A 866 -11.05 -5.91 -1.07
CA LEU A 866 -11.63 -6.12 0.26
C LEU A 866 -10.75 -5.50 1.35
N MET A 867 -9.44 -5.75 1.30
CA MET A 867 -8.49 -5.25 2.29
C MET A 867 -8.46 -3.71 2.33
N ALA A 868 -8.44 -3.06 1.17
CA ALA A 868 -8.59 -1.61 1.05
C ALA A 868 -9.94 -1.12 1.60
N GLY A 869 -11.01 -1.89 1.39
CA GLY A 869 -12.33 -1.68 2.01
C GLY A 869 -12.28 -1.65 3.54
N GLN A 870 -11.77 -2.72 4.18
CA GLN A 870 -11.73 -2.82 5.65
C GLN A 870 -10.80 -1.78 6.27
N MET A 871 -9.64 -1.51 5.65
CA MET A 871 -8.78 -0.38 6.02
C MET A 871 -9.51 0.96 5.92
N GLY A 872 -10.34 1.15 4.89
CA GLY A 872 -11.17 2.34 4.75
C GLY A 872 -12.19 2.53 5.88
N ALA A 873 -12.78 1.44 6.38
CA ALA A 873 -13.67 1.46 7.53
C ALA A 873 -12.92 1.85 8.82
N ALA A 874 -11.79 1.19 9.12
CA ALA A 874 -10.98 1.50 10.30
C ALA A 874 -10.39 2.92 10.25
N CYS A 875 -9.85 3.36 9.12
CA CYS A 875 -9.35 4.72 8.96
C CYS A 875 -10.45 5.79 9.02
N TRP A 876 -11.69 5.50 8.59
CA TRP A 876 -12.81 6.40 8.83
C TRP A 876 -13.12 6.50 10.33
N GLN A 877 -13.25 5.36 10.99
CA GLN A 877 -13.56 5.27 12.42
C GLN A 877 -12.55 6.07 13.26
N LEU A 878 -11.25 5.81 13.08
CA LEU A 878 -10.14 6.52 13.71
C LEU A 878 -10.14 8.05 13.50
N ALA A 879 -10.70 8.52 12.38
CA ALA A 879 -10.72 9.94 12.04
C ALA A 879 -11.93 10.69 12.62
N HIS A 880 -13.08 10.01 12.84
CA HIS A 880 -14.34 10.66 13.20
C HIS A 880 -14.79 10.39 14.64
N THR A 881 -14.39 9.27 15.26
CA THR A 881 -14.72 9.01 16.68
C THR A 881 -13.78 9.76 17.63
N PRO A 882 -14.29 10.50 18.65
CA PRO A 882 -13.45 11.12 19.67
C PRO A 882 -12.63 10.11 20.47
N ALA A 883 -13.15 8.88 20.65
CA ALA A 883 -12.47 7.85 21.44
C ALA A 883 -11.12 7.41 20.85
N ALA A 884 -10.89 7.62 19.55
CA ALA A 884 -9.61 7.34 18.89
C ALA A 884 -8.52 8.41 19.13
N GLU A 885 -8.77 9.44 19.94
CA GLU A 885 -7.78 10.45 20.35
C GLU A 885 -6.49 9.79 20.89
N VAL A 886 -6.64 8.74 21.73
CA VAL A 886 -5.53 7.98 22.33
C VAL A 886 -4.54 7.43 21.30
N LEU A 887 -5.00 7.08 20.10
CA LEU A 887 -4.16 6.54 19.02
C LEU A 887 -3.37 7.61 18.25
N ARG A 888 -3.73 8.89 18.36
CA ARG A 888 -3.07 9.96 17.57
C ARG A 888 -1.59 10.08 17.91
N GLY A 889 -1.22 9.94 19.18
CA GLY A 889 0.16 9.92 19.64
C GLY A 889 0.97 8.75 19.06
N PRO A 890 0.62 7.49 19.39
CA PRO A 890 1.30 6.30 18.87
C PRO A 890 1.36 6.24 17.33
N LEU A 891 0.27 6.51 16.63
CA LEU A 891 0.25 6.51 15.16
C LEU A 891 1.13 7.62 14.55
N SER A 892 1.27 8.77 15.21
CA SER A 892 2.21 9.80 14.77
C SER A 892 3.66 9.45 15.08
N GLY A 893 3.95 8.79 16.22
CA GLY A 893 5.29 8.30 16.57
C GLY A 893 5.82 7.29 15.54
N ILE A 894 4.98 6.34 15.15
CA ILE A 894 5.23 5.33 14.09
C ILE A 894 5.55 5.95 12.71
N MET A 895 5.16 7.22 12.48
CA MET A 895 5.43 7.96 11.24
C MET A 895 6.69 8.82 11.29
N GLY A 896 7.29 9.02 12.46
CA GLY A 896 8.47 9.87 12.67
C GLY A 896 8.15 11.35 12.83
N THR A 897 9.05 12.10 13.48
CA THR A 897 8.89 13.52 13.87
C THR A 897 8.50 14.44 12.71
N ASP A 898 8.98 14.13 11.51
CA ASP A 898 8.92 15.03 10.36
C ASP A 898 7.62 14.87 9.55
N ARG A 899 6.76 13.90 9.92
CA ARG A 899 5.57 13.51 9.14
C ARG A 899 4.29 13.63 9.97
N LYS A 900 3.62 14.78 9.83
CA LYS A 900 2.26 14.98 10.38
C LYS A 900 1.30 13.88 9.91
N LEU A 901 0.56 13.29 10.85
CA LEU A 901 -0.46 12.25 10.60
C LEU A 901 -1.67 12.82 9.84
N SER A 902 -1.53 13.00 8.53
CA SER A 902 -2.63 13.40 7.64
C SER A 902 -3.51 12.21 7.27
N GLY A 903 -4.74 12.47 6.81
CA GLY A 903 -5.67 11.42 6.37
C GLY A 903 -5.18 10.55 5.20
N ARG A 904 -4.13 10.96 4.47
CA ARG A 904 -3.44 10.10 3.49
C ARG A 904 -2.47 9.12 4.15
N MET A 905 -1.80 9.55 5.22
CA MET A 905 -0.83 8.71 5.94
C MET A 905 -1.47 7.78 6.98
N LEU A 906 -2.74 8.02 7.36
CA LEU A 906 -3.43 7.24 8.38
C LEU A 906 -3.45 5.73 8.07
N SER A 907 -3.69 5.35 6.81
CA SER A 907 -3.67 3.95 6.38
C SER A 907 -2.27 3.32 6.47
N VAL A 908 -1.22 4.09 6.17
CA VAL A 908 0.19 3.66 6.31
C VAL A 908 0.57 3.49 7.78
N ALA A 909 0.16 4.44 8.64
CA ALA A 909 0.41 4.38 10.08
C ALA A 909 -0.29 3.17 10.73
N LEU A 910 -1.53 2.89 10.33
CA LEU A 910 -2.30 1.75 10.84
C LEU A 910 -1.73 0.40 10.37
N LEU A 911 -1.33 0.26 9.10
CA LEU A 911 -0.66 -0.95 8.61
C LEU A 911 0.67 -1.21 9.33
N LYS A 912 1.46 -0.16 9.59
CA LYS A 912 2.67 -0.27 10.42
C LYS A 912 2.34 -0.70 11.86
N MET A 913 1.30 -0.11 12.46
CA MET A 913 0.86 -0.49 13.82
C MET A 913 0.47 -1.97 13.86
N TYR A 914 -0.31 -2.48 12.90
CA TYR A 914 -0.63 -3.91 12.83
C TYR A 914 0.62 -4.79 12.73
N ALA A 915 1.57 -4.46 11.85
CA ALA A 915 2.83 -5.20 11.76
C ALA A 915 3.61 -5.23 13.08
N MET A 916 3.70 -4.09 13.79
CA MET A 916 4.35 -4.02 15.10
C MET A 916 3.61 -4.83 16.17
N LEU A 917 2.28 -4.91 16.14
CA LEU A 917 1.48 -5.69 17.09
C LEU A 917 1.54 -7.21 16.83
N GLU A 918 1.85 -7.68 15.62
CA GLU A 918 2.09 -9.11 15.39
C GLU A 918 3.49 -9.55 15.80
N MET A 919 4.52 -8.73 15.55
CA MET A 919 5.90 -8.99 15.98
C MET A 919 6.07 -9.16 17.50
N THR A 920 5.01 -8.92 18.28
CA THR A 920 5.06 -8.64 19.72
C THR A 920 3.89 -9.28 20.50
N ALA A 921 2.96 -9.91 19.79
CA ALA A 921 1.95 -10.83 20.34
C ALA A 921 2.44 -12.29 20.43
N GLY A 922 3.50 -12.63 19.68
CA GLY A 922 4.38 -13.78 19.94
C GLY A 922 5.62 -13.34 20.69
#